data_AF-A0A5P9BJW6-F1
#
_entry.id   AF-A0A5P9BJW6-F1
#
_cell.length_a   1.000
_cell.length_b   1.000
_cell.length_c   1.000
_cell.angle_alpha   90.00
_cell.angle_beta   90.00
_cell.angle_gamma   90.00
#
_symmetry.space_group_name_H-M   'P 1'
#
loop_
_entity.id
_entity.type
_entity.pdbx_description
1 polymer ?
#
loop_
_entity_poly.entity_id
_entity_poly.type
_entity_poly.pdbx_seq_one_letter_code
_entity_poly.pdbx_strand_id
1 'polypeptide(L)'
;MKLRKTAICIGLALSSFCVHAKYTTQPVVKKDVEINYMYYTSLDSVNYEIIGSQKLERGLNDGVLMNNITVEVLENNVDSTKFLITNHTMRKFSDINISLGRTGFTLDTPLDQFMKIEVEVEGIILDSPSDVEFLDPNPLFQPNANGYADSVSEYHLQAFHGLQNGLKVQYGQAETYDLYMDTFTNVFDQTRRDSWSKWHRSVTYKVPKEYRAHNKRGTSGGYWHAIGKKYLDRVMQFPEYTSMYGTLSHENAHSMGFKHGSGMAYGWDDQARALASKHIEMGLYKNAEIIPQTNNFFWDHNESTNTIRLFKKQGAEFSGFERVDFMYDTNKVRMNTVTSSFDQLTLPVITNDENSAIVLNAKLKDHPTSVNLLIYGDAIDVAETEEEFSNHIDPTFNNYEQEEQLHQEKRAELVNQFPESTQWVNASDAIGHELVKFKYKGADETICKFNHIMQGLKTTTFLGMVRDDVCSIGDENSYKGTFNYSSLPGAYQVVSLDNENVENGKLNVFVTQQDRLAEVCFYAHESTPVLHGVGFKSVSGKCSSSMTAFNGRGWGMGKNFETIVIDTTDPTKLPEHHGWNFPEDVAYPAKIYIDGDSRSVCRFMVEEGIQEFGYVNDESKCTIGANNSINEIKNLTTDDYQVVDSLSGESGLPITVMYDGQSAEVCFVSGNGYGGVSTKIGSRCGEVASKKSGKKAKNGAPWIFKKHNIVSF
;
A
#
# COMPACT_ATOMS: atom_id res chain seq x y z
N MET A 1 46.25 -76.33 -12.80
CA MET A 1 46.96 -75.97 -11.54
C MET A 1 45.92 -75.52 -10.52
N LYS A 2 45.93 -75.90 -9.23
CA LYS A 2 46.78 -75.41 -8.10
C LYS A 2 46.71 -73.87 -7.95
N LEU A 3 46.35 -73.25 -6.82
CA LEU A 3 45.91 -73.69 -5.46
C LEU A 3 44.64 -72.88 -5.05
N ARG A 4 43.78 -73.17 -4.05
CA ARG A 4 43.70 -74.09 -2.88
C ARG A 4 44.30 -73.64 -1.51
N LYS A 5 43.53 -72.85 -0.75
CA LYS A 5 43.43 -72.81 0.74
C LYS A 5 41.91 -72.70 1.08
N THR A 6 41.20 -73.40 1.99
CA THR A 6 41.50 -74.15 3.26
C THR A 6 41.60 -73.20 4.47
N ALA A 7 40.89 -73.32 5.61
CA ALA A 7 39.91 -74.31 6.17
C ALA A 7 38.83 -73.56 7.07
N ILE A 8 38.03 -74.10 8.03
CA ILE A 8 37.94 -75.42 8.71
C ILE A 8 36.54 -75.72 9.35
N CYS A 9 36.41 -76.97 9.85
CA CYS A 9 35.50 -77.71 10.75
C CYS A 9 34.79 -77.01 11.97
N ILE A 10 33.90 -77.62 12.79
CA ILE A 10 33.03 -78.85 12.81
C ILE A 10 31.99 -78.69 13.94
N GLY A 11 30.81 -79.34 13.88
CA GLY A 11 29.94 -79.55 15.05
C GLY A 11 28.76 -80.50 14.80
N LEU A 12 28.72 -81.65 15.48
CA LEU A 12 27.67 -82.68 15.38
C LEU A 12 27.29 -83.21 16.77
N ALA A 13 25.99 -83.40 17.03
CA ALA A 13 25.46 -84.22 18.12
C ALA A 13 24.05 -84.71 17.77
N LEU A 14 23.68 -85.92 18.22
CA LEU A 14 22.34 -86.49 18.06
C LEU A 14 21.64 -86.63 19.42
N SER A 15 20.31 -86.52 19.41
CA SER A 15 19.46 -87.34 20.28
C SER A 15 18.09 -87.53 19.60
N SER A 16 17.46 -88.68 19.86
CA SER A 16 16.15 -89.04 19.29
C SER A 16 15.17 -89.32 20.42
N PHE A 17 13.99 -88.70 20.37
CA PHE A 17 12.83 -89.13 21.17
C PHE A 17 11.55 -88.88 20.38
N CYS A 18 10.68 -89.89 20.29
CA CYS A 18 9.36 -89.78 19.69
C CYS A 18 8.30 -89.78 20.81
N VAL A 19 7.50 -88.72 20.89
CA VAL A 19 6.23 -88.68 21.63
C VAL A 19 5.20 -87.94 20.78
N HIS A 20 3.99 -88.47 20.66
CA HIS A 20 2.89 -87.81 19.95
C HIS A 20 2.13 -86.87 20.89
N ALA A 21 1.98 -85.61 20.48
CA ALA A 21 0.96 -84.68 20.99
C ALA A 21 0.55 -83.72 19.85
N LYS A 22 -0.74 -83.35 19.77
CA LYS A 22 -1.27 -82.39 18.77
C LYS A 22 -1.41 -81.01 19.40
N TYR A 23 -0.95 -79.94 18.74
CA TYR A 23 -1.83 -78.99 18.01
C TYR A 23 -1.05 -77.81 17.39
N THR A 24 -1.48 -77.43 16.17
CA THR A 24 -1.37 -76.13 15.45
C THR A 24 -0.38 -75.03 15.88
N THR A 25 0.45 -74.60 14.91
CA THR A 25 0.74 -73.18 14.59
C THR A 25 1.20 -73.06 13.11
N GLN A 26 1.34 -71.85 12.55
CA GLN A 26 1.32 -71.56 11.09
C GLN A 26 2.69 -71.11 10.48
N PRO A 27 2.82 -70.73 9.17
CA PRO A 27 4.01 -71.04 8.35
C PRO A 27 4.88 -69.85 7.86
N VAL A 28 5.99 -70.19 7.19
CA VAL A 28 6.88 -69.30 6.41
C VAL A 28 7.76 -70.17 5.45
N VAL A 29 8.31 -69.76 4.29
CA VAL A 29 8.38 -68.46 3.57
C VAL A 29 8.33 -68.69 2.02
N LYS A 30 7.48 -67.97 1.26
CA LYS A 30 7.57 -67.70 -0.22
C LYS A 30 7.50 -68.94 -1.19
N LYS A 31 7.25 -68.79 -2.50
CA LYS A 31 7.12 -67.58 -3.35
C LYS A 31 6.09 -67.81 -4.48
N ASP A 32 5.10 -66.93 -4.57
CA ASP A 32 4.54 -66.48 -5.85
C ASP A 32 4.34 -64.96 -5.76
N VAL A 33 4.27 -64.28 -6.90
CA VAL A 33 4.07 -62.82 -6.97
C VAL A 33 2.66 -62.58 -7.51
N GLU A 34 1.69 -62.59 -6.61
CA GLU A 34 0.39 -62.00 -6.93
C GLU A 34 0.57 -60.50 -7.10
N ILE A 35 -0.02 -59.97 -8.17
CA ILE A 35 -0.19 -58.53 -8.34
C ILE A 35 -1.32 -58.17 -7.39
N ASN A 36 -1.02 -57.44 -6.30
CA ASN A 36 -2.05 -56.93 -5.41
C ASN A 36 -3.05 -56.11 -6.24
N TYR A 37 -4.30 -56.56 -6.24
CA TYR A 37 -5.39 -55.86 -6.91
C TYR A 37 -5.52 -54.46 -6.31
N MET A 38 -5.63 -53.44 -7.17
CA MET A 38 -6.28 -52.21 -6.73
C MET A 38 -7.74 -52.54 -6.47
N TYR A 39 -8.12 -52.56 -5.20
CA TYR A 39 -9.53 -52.61 -4.81
C TYR A 39 -10.17 -51.30 -5.26
N TYR A 40 -10.85 -51.34 -6.41
CA TYR A 40 -11.87 -50.37 -6.74
C TYR A 40 -13.08 -50.72 -5.89
N THR A 41 -13.27 -50.03 -4.77
CA THR A 41 -14.53 -50.15 -4.03
C THR A 41 -15.64 -49.55 -4.90
N SER A 42 -16.54 -50.39 -5.37
CA SER A 42 -17.84 -49.97 -5.88
C SER A 42 -18.57 -49.24 -4.75
N LEU A 43 -18.77 -47.93 -4.90
CA LEU A 43 -19.68 -47.21 -4.02
C LEU A 43 -21.10 -47.55 -4.44
N ASP A 44 -21.87 -48.02 -3.47
CA ASP A 44 -23.24 -48.44 -3.68
C ASP A 44 -24.17 -47.24 -3.92
N SER A 45 -25.44 -47.50 -4.25
CA SER A 45 -26.38 -46.45 -4.68
C SER A 45 -26.58 -45.34 -3.62
N VAL A 46 -25.96 -44.18 -3.85
CA VAL A 46 -25.97 -43.03 -2.92
C VAL A 46 -27.37 -42.41 -2.83
N ASN A 47 -27.94 -42.43 -1.61
CA ASN A 47 -29.21 -41.75 -1.32
C ASN A 47 -28.95 -40.32 -0.83
N TYR A 48 -29.59 -39.34 -1.47
CA TYR A 48 -29.52 -37.91 -1.13
C TYR A 48 -30.77 -37.46 -0.36
N GLU A 49 -30.61 -36.85 0.80
CA GLU A 49 -31.71 -36.24 1.56
C GLU A 49 -31.38 -34.80 1.97
N ILE A 50 -32.35 -33.90 1.85
CA ILE A 50 -32.22 -32.48 2.21
C ILE A 50 -32.28 -32.33 3.74
N ILE A 51 -31.35 -31.58 4.34
CA ILE A 51 -31.48 -31.15 5.74
C ILE A 51 -32.72 -30.25 5.84
N GLY A 52 -33.79 -30.80 6.45
CA GLY A 52 -35.17 -30.32 6.30
C GLY A 52 -35.37 -28.79 6.33
N SER A 53 -36.20 -28.27 5.42
CA SER A 53 -36.22 -26.88 4.96
C SER A 53 -36.13 -25.77 6.02
N GLN A 54 -36.73 -25.93 7.20
CA GLN A 54 -36.61 -24.93 8.28
C GLN A 54 -35.20 -24.85 8.91
N LYS A 55 -34.42 -25.93 8.87
CA LYS A 55 -32.99 -25.92 9.24
C LYS A 55 -32.13 -25.28 8.15
N LEU A 56 -32.44 -25.52 6.88
CA LEU A 56 -31.82 -24.86 5.72
C LEU A 56 -32.03 -23.34 5.77
N GLU A 57 -33.28 -22.89 5.89
CA GLU A 57 -33.64 -21.47 5.97
C GLU A 57 -33.00 -20.79 7.19
N ARG A 58 -32.88 -21.51 8.32
CA ARG A 58 -32.13 -21.03 9.48
C ARG A 58 -30.62 -20.97 9.23
N GLY A 59 -29.97 -22.03 8.76
CA GLY A 59 -28.52 -22.00 8.49
C GLY A 59 -28.09 -20.90 7.50
N LEU A 60 -28.96 -20.56 6.54
CA LEU A 60 -28.77 -19.44 5.62
C LEU A 60 -28.85 -18.05 6.30
N ASN A 61 -29.71 -17.86 7.30
CA ASN A 61 -29.93 -16.57 7.97
C ASN A 61 -29.14 -16.43 9.30
N ASP A 62 -29.18 -17.46 10.14
CA ASP A 62 -28.52 -17.57 11.44
C ASP A 62 -27.00 -17.85 11.33
N GLY A 63 -26.53 -18.16 10.11
CA GLY A 63 -25.11 -18.36 9.80
C GLY A 63 -24.62 -19.80 10.00
N VAL A 64 -23.51 -20.13 9.33
CA VAL A 64 -22.85 -21.44 9.41
C VAL A 64 -21.34 -21.29 9.42
N LEU A 65 -20.66 -22.21 10.11
CA LEU A 65 -19.22 -22.39 10.02
C LEU A 65 -18.91 -23.03 8.66
N MET A 66 -17.93 -22.52 7.92
CA MET A 66 -17.59 -23.03 6.58
C MET A 66 -17.00 -24.47 6.59
N ASN A 67 -16.84 -25.06 7.78
CA ASN A 67 -16.16 -26.34 8.00
C ASN A 67 -17.04 -27.34 8.76
N ASN A 68 -18.34 -27.07 8.92
CA ASN A 68 -19.28 -27.94 9.63
C ASN A 68 -19.79 -29.08 8.71
N ILE A 69 -18.93 -30.06 8.43
CA ILE A 69 -19.29 -31.31 7.75
C ILE A 69 -19.08 -32.44 8.76
N THR A 70 -20.09 -33.28 8.96
CA THR A 70 -20.01 -34.44 9.88
C THR A 70 -20.04 -35.75 9.10
N VAL A 71 -19.36 -36.76 9.63
CA VAL A 71 -19.47 -38.16 9.21
C VAL A 71 -19.85 -38.99 10.41
N GLU A 72 -20.87 -39.83 10.25
CA GLU A 72 -21.41 -40.70 11.30
C GLU A 72 -21.44 -42.14 10.77
N VAL A 73 -21.00 -43.13 11.55
CA VAL A 73 -21.13 -44.54 11.16
C VAL A 73 -22.54 -45.01 11.51
N LEU A 74 -23.30 -45.41 10.49
CA LEU A 74 -24.64 -45.98 10.65
C LEU A 74 -24.58 -47.47 10.98
N GLU A 75 -23.77 -48.21 10.21
CA GLU A 75 -23.60 -49.65 10.32
C GLU A 75 -22.13 -50.03 10.07
N ASN A 76 -21.60 -50.96 10.85
CA ASN A 76 -20.26 -51.53 10.69
C ASN A 76 -20.44 -53.05 10.63
N ASN A 77 -20.64 -53.56 9.42
CA ASN A 77 -20.98 -54.95 9.13
C ASN A 77 -19.70 -55.76 8.85
N VAL A 78 -19.83 -57.08 8.66
CA VAL A 78 -18.66 -57.98 8.49
C VAL A 78 -17.92 -57.73 7.17
N ASP A 79 -18.63 -57.28 6.13
CA ASP A 79 -18.09 -57.13 4.77
C ASP A 79 -18.23 -55.69 4.21
N SER A 80 -18.85 -54.77 4.96
CA SER A 80 -19.07 -53.36 4.56
C SER A 80 -19.19 -52.43 5.76
N THR A 81 -18.84 -51.15 5.57
CA THR A 81 -19.18 -50.07 6.52
C THR A 81 -20.06 -49.04 5.82
N LYS A 82 -21.13 -48.60 6.51
CA LYS A 82 -22.08 -47.62 6.02
C LYS A 82 -22.01 -46.31 6.81
N PHE A 83 -21.87 -45.21 6.09
CA PHE A 83 -21.65 -43.87 6.59
C PHE A 83 -22.85 -42.96 6.27
N LEU A 84 -23.13 -42.03 7.17
CA LEU A 84 -23.91 -40.84 6.89
C LEU A 84 -22.99 -39.63 6.85
N ILE A 85 -22.89 -38.98 5.69
CA ILE A 85 -22.04 -37.80 5.49
C ILE A 85 -22.94 -36.59 5.34
N THR A 86 -22.91 -35.68 6.31
CA THR A 86 -23.82 -34.52 6.38
C THR A 86 -23.07 -33.21 6.24
N ASN A 87 -23.40 -32.45 5.18
CA ASN A 87 -22.84 -31.15 4.91
C ASN A 87 -23.75 -30.05 5.47
N HIS A 88 -23.43 -29.52 6.65
CA HIS A 88 -24.19 -28.42 7.28
C HIS A 88 -23.75 -27.04 6.77
N THR A 89 -23.18 -26.94 5.56
CA THR A 89 -22.53 -25.71 5.04
C THR A 89 -23.01 -25.29 3.65
N MET A 90 -22.73 -24.03 3.31
CA MET A 90 -22.86 -23.45 1.96
C MET A 90 -21.69 -23.77 1.02
N ARG A 91 -21.08 -24.95 1.16
CA ARG A 91 -20.07 -25.49 0.24
C ARG A 91 -20.67 -26.63 -0.57
N LYS A 92 -20.30 -26.71 -1.84
CA LYS A 92 -20.49 -27.90 -2.66
C LYS A 92 -19.15 -28.61 -2.77
N PHE A 93 -19.17 -29.93 -2.89
CA PHE A 93 -18.00 -30.75 -3.15
C PHE A 93 -18.26 -31.62 -4.38
N SER A 94 -17.26 -31.83 -5.23
CA SER A 94 -17.38 -32.74 -6.38
C SER A 94 -16.95 -34.17 -6.04
N ASP A 95 -16.12 -34.32 -5.01
CA ASP A 95 -15.77 -35.58 -4.38
C ASP A 95 -15.73 -35.41 -2.85
N ILE A 96 -15.75 -36.53 -2.13
CA ILE A 96 -15.72 -36.56 -0.67
C ILE A 96 -14.43 -37.25 -0.26
N ASN A 97 -13.65 -36.61 0.61
CA ASN A 97 -12.37 -37.12 1.07
C ASN A 97 -12.50 -37.43 2.56
N ILE A 98 -12.17 -38.66 2.95
CA ILE A 98 -12.33 -39.17 4.33
C ILE A 98 -11.11 -39.99 4.77
N SER A 99 -10.79 -39.99 6.06
CA SER A 99 -9.93 -41.03 6.66
C SER A 99 -10.83 -42.15 7.19
N LEU A 100 -10.49 -43.40 6.87
CA LEU A 100 -11.10 -44.60 7.43
C LEU A 100 -9.99 -45.51 7.95
N GLY A 101 -9.95 -45.77 9.26
CA GLY A 101 -8.89 -46.61 9.85
C GLY A 101 -7.48 -46.07 9.58
N ARG A 102 -7.33 -44.74 9.45
CA ARG A 102 -6.07 -44.03 9.12
C ARG A 102 -5.57 -44.28 7.68
N THR A 103 -6.49 -44.62 6.78
CA THR A 103 -6.29 -44.72 5.32
C THR A 103 -7.23 -43.72 4.64
N GLY A 104 -6.70 -42.86 3.78
CA GLY A 104 -7.49 -41.87 3.05
C GLY A 104 -8.21 -42.46 1.84
N PHE A 105 -9.50 -42.18 1.74
CA PHE A 105 -10.34 -42.53 0.60
C PHE A 105 -10.93 -41.26 -0.04
N THR A 106 -10.89 -41.19 -1.37
CA THR A 106 -11.70 -40.25 -2.14
C THR A 106 -12.88 -41.00 -2.74
N LEU A 107 -14.08 -40.51 -2.47
CA LEU A 107 -15.32 -41.00 -3.03
C LEU A 107 -15.71 -40.08 -4.19
N ASP A 108 -15.86 -40.62 -5.40
CA ASP A 108 -16.32 -39.86 -6.59
C ASP A 108 -17.84 -39.60 -6.55
N THR A 109 -18.30 -39.07 -5.42
CA THR A 109 -19.68 -38.74 -5.10
C THR A 109 -19.74 -37.25 -4.71
N PRO A 110 -20.53 -36.42 -5.42
CA PRO A 110 -20.64 -35.00 -5.08
C PRO A 110 -21.50 -34.82 -3.82
N LEU A 111 -21.11 -33.85 -2.97
CA LEU A 111 -21.85 -33.47 -1.77
C LEU A 111 -22.35 -32.03 -1.89
N ASP A 112 -23.64 -31.88 -2.12
CA ASP A 112 -24.29 -30.58 -2.28
C ASP A 112 -24.55 -29.89 -0.93
N GLN A 113 -24.78 -28.57 -0.99
CA GLN A 113 -25.04 -27.70 0.16
C GLN A 113 -26.25 -28.20 0.94
N PHE A 114 -26.12 -28.30 2.27
CA PHE A 114 -27.22 -28.70 3.16
C PHE A 114 -27.87 -30.05 2.82
N MET A 115 -27.09 -30.96 2.20
CA MET A 115 -27.47 -32.35 1.98
C MET A 115 -26.79 -33.26 3.00
N LYS A 116 -27.47 -34.35 3.34
CA LYS A 116 -26.81 -35.56 3.84
C LYS A 116 -26.86 -36.62 2.74
N ILE A 117 -25.84 -37.49 2.71
CA ILE A 117 -25.84 -38.69 1.89
C ILE A 117 -25.56 -39.93 2.74
N GLU A 118 -26.15 -41.06 2.33
CA GLU A 118 -25.73 -42.38 2.80
C GLU A 118 -24.77 -43.00 1.79
N VAL A 119 -23.63 -43.50 2.28
CA VAL A 119 -22.59 -44.16 1.48
C VAL A 119 -22.25 -45.49 2.12
N GLU A 120 -22.28 -46.57 1.36
CA GLU A 120 -21.77 -47.87 1.78
C GLU A 120 -20.46 -48.18 1.04
N VAL A 121 -19.48 -48.71 1.78
CA VAL A 121 -18.12 -48.94 1.30
C VAL A 121 -17.75 -50.40 1.57
N GLU A 122 -17.83 -51.22 0.53
CA GLU A 122 -17.50 -52.65 0.57
C GLU A 122 -16.02 -52.89 0.95
N GLY A 123 -15.76 -53.96 1.69
CA GLY A 123 -14.42 -54.40 2.06
C GLY A 123 -13.74 -53.61 3.18
N ILE A 124 -14.43 -52.65 3.80
CA ILE A 124 -13.96 -51.90 4.96
C ILE A 124 -14.75 -52.32 6.21
N ILE A 125 -14.01 -52.63 7.27
CA ILE A 125 -14.50 -52.84 8.64
C ILE A 125 -13.72 -51.87 9.52
N LEU A 126 -14.39 -51.20 10.45
CA LEU A 126 -13.74 -50.29 11.41
C LEU A 126 -13.51 -50.94 12.77
N ASP A 127 -12.37 -50.66 13.40
CA ASP A 127 -12.11 -51.03 14.80
C ASP A 127 -12.95 -50.17 15.77
N SER A 128 -13.13 -48.87 15.46
CA SER A 128 -13.99 -47.94 16.19
C SER A 128 -14.77 -46.99 15.25
N PRO A 129 -16.01 -46.59 15.59
CA PRO A 129 -16.70 -45.49 14.90
C PRO A 129 -15.96 -44.14 14.93
N SER A 130 -14.98 -43.99 15.83
CA SER A 130 -14.10 -42.80 15.91
C SER A 130 -12.97 -42.79 14.88
N ASP A 131 -12.71 -43.89 14.16
CA ASP A 131 -11.63 -43.97 13.16
C ASP A 131 -12.05 -43.37 11.80
N VAL A 132 -12.92 -42.35 11.82
CA VAL A 132 -13.67 -41.82 10.66
C VAL A 132 -13.73 -40.29 10.70
N GLU A 133 -13.09 -39.64 9.73
CA GLU A 133 -12.98 -38.18 9.67
C GLU A 133 -13.23 -37.63 8.26
N PHE A 134 -13.86 -36.46 8.16
CA PHE A 134 -13.95 -35.71 6.91
C PHE A 134 -12.71 -34.85 6.68
N LEU A 135 -12.01 -35.07 5.57
CA LEU A 135 -10.75 -34.42 5.25
C LEU A 135 -11.01 -33.26 4.30
N ASP A 136 -11.05 -32.04 4.86
CA ASP A 136 -11.35 -30.82 4.10
C ASP A 136 -10.32 -30.61 2.97
N PRO A 137 -10.73 -30.51 1.69
CA PRO A 137 -9.80 -30.31 0.58
C PRO A 137 -8.98 -29.01 0.66
N ASN A 138 -9.38 -28.04 1.50
CA ASN A 138 -8.71 -26.75 1.66
C ASN A 138 -9.04 -26.06 3.01
N PRO A 139 -8.41 -26.41 4.15
CA PRO A 139 -8.80 -25.88 5.46
C PRO A 139 -8.36 -24.42 5.78
N LEU A 140 -7.63 -23.71 4.91
CA LEU A 140 -6.97 -22.42 5.22
C LEU A 140 -7.88 -21.18 5.25
N PHE A 141 -9.17 -21.31 5.53
CA PHE A 141 -10.02 -20.14 5.76
C PHE A 141 -11.13 -20.46 6.77
N GLN A 142 -10.98 -19.89 7.98
CA GLN A 142 -11.83 -20.16 9.15
C GLN A 142 -12.75 -19.00 9.62
N PRO A 143 -12.97 -17.85 8.91
CA PRO A 143 -13.86 -16.83 9.44
C PRO A 143 -15.31 -17.32 9.41
N ASN A 144 -15.95 -17.29 10.58
CA ASN A 144 -17.28 -17.87 10.78
C ASN A 144 -18.38 -16.82 10.68
N ALA A 145 -19.50 -17.16 10.05
CA ALA A 145 -20.70 -16.34 10.08
C ALA A 145 -21.51 -16.65 11.35
N ASN A 146 -21.81 -15.61 12.13
CA ASN A 146 -22.62 -15.66 13.36
C ASN A 146 -24.10 -15.27 13.09
N GLY A 147 -24.47 -15.18 11.82
CA GLY A 147 -25.74 -14.63 11.32
C GLY A 147 -25.56 -13.58 10.24
N TYR A 148 -26.64 -13.31 9.52
CA TYR A 148 -26.76 -12.27 8.52
C TYR A 148 -27.87 -11.29 8.93
N ALA A 149 -27.54 -10.00 8.96
CA ALA A 149 -28.38 -8.95 9.55
C ALA A 149 -28.52 -7.70 8.67
N ASP A 150 -29.34 -6.76 9.15
CA ASP A 150 -30.09 -5.78 8.34
C ASP A 150 -31.04 -6.46 7.33
N SER A 151 -31.80 -5.69 6.54
CA SER A 151 -32.74 -6.26 5.55
C SER A 151 -32.03 -6.73 4.27
N VAL A 152 -31.27 -7.82 4.42
CA VAL A 152 -30.76 -8.67 3.35
C VAL A 152 -31.89 -9.42 2.65
N SER A 153 -31.68 -9.74 1.37
CA SER A 153 -32.46 -10.77 0.67
C SER A 153 -31.58 -11.99 0.41
N GLU A 154 -32.17 -13.13 0.08
CA GLU A 154 -31.47 -14.37 -0.25
C GLU A 154 -30.30 -14.18 -1.23
N TYR A 155 -30.49 -13.37 -2.26
CA TYR A 155 -29.48 -12.93 -3.23
C TYR A 155 -28.21 -12.30 -2.60
N HIS A 156 -28.36 -11.61 -1.47
CA HIS A 156 -27.23 -11.04 -0.71
C HIS A 156 -26.53 -12.10 0.13
N LEU A 157 -27.27 -13.08 0.67
CA LEU A 157 -26.69 -14.24 1.37
C LEU A 157 -25.84 -15.06 0.40
N GLN A 158 -26.38 -15.36 -0.79
CA GLN A 158 -25.67 -16.03 -1.88
C GLN A 158 -24.37 -15.28 -2.23
N ALA A 159 -24.41 -13.94 -2.35
CA ALA A 159 -23.21 -13.12 -2.57
C ALA A 159 -22.18 -13.24 -1.43
N PHE A 160 -22.59 -13.19 -0.16
CA PHE A 160 -21.68 -13.38 0.98
C PHE A 160 -21.03 -14.77 0.98
N HIS A 161 -21.82 -15.83 0.80
CA HIS A 161 -21.31 -17.20 0.76
C HIS A 161 -20.38 -17.44 -0.44
N GLY A 162 -20.68 -16.85 -1.60
CA GLY A 162 -19.80 -16.88 -2.77
C GLY A 162 -18.46 -16.16 -2.54
N LEU A 163 -18.48 -15.02 -1.84
CA LEU A 163 -17.25 -14.30 -1.45
C LEU A 163 -16.42 -15.09 -0.42
N GLN A 164 -17.05 -15.69 0.58
CA GLN A 164 -16.39 -16.55 1.57
C GLN A 164 -15.78 -17.80 0.93
N ASN A 165 -16.51 -18.46 0.01
CA ASN A 165 -16.01 -19.60 -0.76
C ASN A 165 -14.84 -19.21 -1.66
N GLY A 166 -14.93 -18.08 -2.38
CA GLY A 166 -13.84 -17.61 -3.24
C GLY A 166 -12.58 -17.24 -2.44
N LEU A 167 -12.70 -16.55 -1.30
CA LEU A 167 -11.55 -16.33 -0.41
C LEU A 167 -10.99 -17.65 0.13
N LYS A 168 -11.83 -18.63 0.48
CA LYS A 168 -11.36 -19.96 0.90
C LYS A 168 -10.51 -20.61 -0.20
N VAL A 169 -11.00 -20.64 -1.44
CA VAL A 169 -10.23 -21.11 -2.61
C VAL A 169 -8.94 -20.31 -2.81
N GLN A 170 -8.95 -18.99 -2.56
CA GLN A 170 -7.76 -18.14 -2.62
C GLN A 170 -6.66 -18.58 -1.66
N TYR A 171 -6.96 -18.66 -0.36
CA TYR A 171 -5.97 -18.95 0.69
C TYR A 171 -5.43 -20.40 0.61
N GLY A 172 -6.10 -21.28 -0.14
CA GLY A 172 -5.61 -22.61 -0.46
C GLY A 172 -4.57 -22.70 -1.59
N GLN A 173 -4.39 -21.67 -2.42
CA GLN A 173 -3.41 -21.70 -3.52
C GLN A 173 -1.99 -21.47 -3.00
N ALA A 174 -1.03 -22.22 -3.55
CA ALA A 174 0.38 -22.05 -3.19
C ALA A 174 0.92 -20.67 -3.59
N GLU A 175 0.45 -20.13 -4.73
CA GLU A 175 0.83 -18.78 -5.16
C GLU A 175 0.26 -17.66 -4.27
N THR A 176 -0.91 -17.85 -3.63
CA THR A 176 -1.44 -16.89 -2.65
C THR A 176 -0.52 -16.82 -1.43
N TYR A 177 -0.05 -17.97 -0.95
CA TYR A 177 0.94 -18.03 0.14
C TYR A 177 2.27 -17.39 -0.26
N ASP A 178 2.80 -17.77 -1.42
CA ASP A 178 4.11 -17.30 -1.89
C ASP A 178 4.09 -15.77 -2.10
N LEU A 179 3.03 -15.22 -2.72
CA LEU A 179 2.80 -13.78 -2.87
C LEU A 179 2.58 -13.07 -1.53
N TYR A 180 1.93 -13.72 -0.55
CA TYR A 180 1.75 -13.16 0.79
C TYR A 180 3.10 -13.00 1.49
N MET A 181 3.93 -14.05 1.48
CA MET A 181 5.26 -14.01 2.09
C MET A 181 6.15 -12.96 1.42
N ASP A 182 6.19 -12.94 0.08
CA ASP A 182 6.90 -11.90 -0.68
C ASP A 182 6.40 -10.48 -0.36
N THR A 183 5.08 -10.29 -0.31
CA THR A 183 4.48 -8.99 0.04
C THR A 183 4.93 -8.52 1.43
N PHE A 184 4.87 -9.39 2.45
CA PHE A 184 5.21 -8.96 3.80
C PHE A 184 6.71 -8.90 4.09
N THR A 185 7.54 -9.80 3.57
CA THR A 185 9.00 -9.72 3.76
C THR A 185 9.65 -8.69 2.85
N ASN A 186 9.30 -8.65 1.55
CA ASN A 186 10.07 -7.92 0.55
C ASN A 186 9.44 -6.57 0.17
N VAL A 187 8.11 -6.40 0.28
CA VAL A 187 7.44 -5.11 0.01
C VAL A 187 7.24 -4.28 1.28
N PHE A 188 7.06 -4.93 2.44
CA PHE A 188 6.87 -4.26 3.74
C PHE A 188 8.07 -4.35 4.72
N ASP A 189 9.21 -4.94 4.33
CA ASP A 189 10.44 -5.07 5.15
C ASP A 189 10.18 -5.69 6.55
N GLN A 190 9.34 -6.73 6.61
CA GLN A 190 8.98 -7.41 7.86
C GLN A 190 9.72 -8.74 8.00
N THR A 191 9.95 -9.19 9.24
CA THR A 191 10.58 -10.49 9.42
C THR A 191 9.68 -11.61 8.87
N ARG A 192 10.27 -12.72 8.43
CA ARG A 192 9.52 -13.92 8.03
C ARG A 192 8.65 -14.46 9.17
N ARG A 193 9.03 -14.22 10.44
CA ARG A 193 8.26 -14.58 11.64
C ARG A 193 7.01 -13.71 11.81
N ASP A 194 7.10 -12.40 11.60
CA ASP A 194 5.93 -11.51 11.62
C ASP A 194 4.99 -11.82 10.47
N SER A 195 5.55 -12.06 9.27
CA SER A 195 4.81 -12.48 8.09
C SER A 195 4.05 -13.79 8.33
N TRP A 196 4.71 -14.79 8.93
CA TRP A 196 4.07 -16.05 9.34
C TRP A 196 2.99 -15.87 10.43
N SER A 197 3.23 -15.04 11.46
CA SER A 197 2.22 -14.75 12.48
C SER A 197 0.98 -14.08 11.88
N LYS A 198 1.16 -13.17 10.91
CA LYS A 198 0.06 -12.54 10.19
C LYS A 198 -0.68 -13.52 9.28
N TRP A 199 0.03 -14.40 8.55
CA TRP A 199 -0.62 -15.43 7.73
C TRP A 199 -1.43 -16.40 8.59
N HIS A 200 -0.83 -16.97 9.63
CA HIS A 200 -1.49 -17.88 10.57
C HIS A 200 -2.78 -17.25 11.11
N ARG A 201 -2.70 -16.05 11.71
CA ARG A 201 -3.89 -15.33 12.18
C ARG A 201 -4.90 -15.02 11.07
N SER A 202 -4.46 -14.84 9.82
CA SER A 202 -5.36 -14.62 8.68
C SER A 202 -6.16 -15.87 8.30
N VAL A 203 -5.61 -17.07 8.50
CA VAL A 203 -6.23 -18.34 8.11
C VAL A 203 -6.91 -19.08 9.29
N THR A 204 -6.44 -18.91 10.53
CA THR A 204 -6.91 -19.65 11.72
C THR A 204 -7.98 -18.94 12.57
N TYR A 205 -8.17 -17.62 12.40
CA TYR A 205 -8.98 -16.80 13.31
C TYR A 205 -10.48 -17.11 13.23
N LYS A 206 -10.94 -17.95 14.16
CA LYS A 206 -12.30 -18.51 14.22
C LYS A 206 -13.40 -17.55 14.71
N VAL A 207 -13.09 -16.35 15.20
CA VAL A 207 -14.09 -15.51 15.92
C VAL A 207 -15.29 -15.19 15.03
N PRO A 208 -16.51 -15.66 15.37
CA PRO A 208 -17.68 -15.45 14.53
C PRO A 208 -18.06 -13.99 14.39
N LYS A 209 -18.50 -13.59 13.18
CA LYS A 209 -18.95 -12.23 12.86
C LYS A 209 -20.35 -12.26 12.27
N GLU A 210 -21.20 -11.33 12.68
CA GLU A 210 -22.48 -11.06 12.05
C GLU A 210 -22.26 -10.25 10.74
N TYR A 211 -22.79 -10.72 9.62
CA TYR A 211 -22.58 -10.12 8.31
C TYR A 211 -23.75 -9.22 7.90
N ARG A 212 -23.48 -8.00 7.43
CA ARG A 212 -24.51 -6.96 7.21
C ARG A 212 -24.47 -6.34 5.82
N ALA A 213 -25.63 -6.12 5.18
CA ALA A 213 -25.71 -5.42 3.89
C ALA A 213 -26.08 -3.93 4.10
N HIS A 214 -25.07 -3.07 4.16
CA HIS A 214 -25.21 -1.67 4.56
C HIS A 214 -25.17 -0.70 3.36
N ASN A 215 -25.63 0.55 3.52
CA ASN A 215 -25.70 1.52 2.42
C ASN A 215 -24.36 2.26 2.13
N LYS A 216 -23.37 2.17 3.03
CA LYS A 216 -22.03 2.78 2.86
C LYS A 216 -21.06 1.82 2.14
N ARG A 217 -19.79 2.20 2.01
CA ARG A 217 -18.72 1.24 1.67
C ARG A 217 -18.40 0.37 2.90
N GLY A 218 -17.47 -0.57 2.77
CA GLY A 218 -17.06 -1.50 3.84
C GLY A 218 -16.85 -0.81 5.18
N THR A 219 -17.29 -1.48 6.24
CA THR A 219 -17.04 -1.13 7.64
C THR A 219 -17.15 -2.39 8.50
N SER A 220 -16.35 -2.54 9.54
CA SER A 220 -16.46 -3.60 10.54
C SER A 220 -16.42 -3.10 11.99
N GLY A 221 -16.79 -3.98 12.91
CA GLY A 221 -16.57 -3.84 14.34
C GLY A 221 -16.11 -5.18 14.93
N GLY A 222 -15.87 -5.24 16.24
CA GLY A 222 -15.34 -6.44 16.90
C GLY A 222 -16.19 -7.71 16.68
N TYR A 223 -17.50 -7.56 16.47
CA TYR A 223 -18.49 -8.64 16.36
C TYR A 223 -19.28 -8.67 15.03
N TRP A 224 -19.05 -7.73 14.10
CA TRP A 224 -19.79 -7.65 12.84
C TRP A 224 -18.95 -7.11 11.67
N HIS A 225 -19.36 -7.45 10.45
CA HIS A 225 -18.74 -7.03 9.20
C HIS A 225 -19.83 -6.59 8.21
N ALA A 226 -19.77 -5.37 7.66
CA ALA A 226 -20.72 -4.91 6.66
C ALA A 226 -20.08 -4.66 5.29
N ILE A 227 -20.74 -5.21 4.25
CA ILE A 227 -20.45 -4.91 2.84
C ILE A 227 -21.52 -3.95 2.32
N GLY A 228 -21.12 -3.05 1.41
CA GLY A 228 -22.05 -2.16 0.74
C GLY A 228 -23.06 -2.93 -0.13
N LYS A 229 -24.36 -2.73 0.09
CA LYS A 229 -25.46 -3.45 -0.59
C LYS A 229 -25.30 -3.45 -2.13
N LYS A 230 -25.12 -2.25 -2.68
CA LYS A 230 -24.81 -1.97 -4.11
C LYS A 230 -23.54 -2.64 -4.67
N TYR A 231 -22.72 -3.25 -3.81
CA TYR A 231 -21.53 -4.01 -4.20
C TYR A 231 -21.78 -5.52 -4.15
N LEU A 232 -22.60 -6.02 -3.22
CA LEU A 232 -23.15 -7.38 -3.28
C LEU A 232 -24.00 -7.53 -4.56
N ASP A 233 -24.83 -6.53 -4.85
CA ASP A 233 -25.57 -6.42 -6.13
C ASP A 233 -24.64 -6.52 -7.36
N ARG A 234 -23.44 -5.91 -7.29
CA ARG A 234 -22.46 -5.93 -8.38
C ARG A 234 -21.67 -7.23 -8.46
N VAL A 235 -21.32 -7.85 -7.33
CA VAL A 235 -20.71 -9.18 -7.32
C VAL A 235 -21.65 -10.12 -8.09
N MET A 236 -22.93 -10.19 -7.75
CA MET A 236 -23.88 -11.04 -8.47
C MET A 236 -24.02 -10.71 -9.98
N GLN A 237 -23.85 -9.45 -10.39
CA GLN A 237 -24.09 -8.99 -11.78
C GLN A 237 -22.86 -9.02 -12.70
N PHE A 238 -21.65 -8.88 -12.15
CA PHE A 238 -20.42 -8.63 -12.92
C PHE A 238 -19.30 -9.57 -12.45
N PRO A 239 -18.98 -10.65 -13.20
CA PRO A 239 -17.92 -11.62 -12.86
C PRO A 239 -16.57 -10.98 -12.55
N GLU A 240 -16.25 -9.88 -13.21
CA GLU A 240 -15.03 -9.11 -13.03
C GLU A 240 -14.99 -8.25 -11.74
N TYR A 241 -16.02 -8.27 -10.90
CA TYR A 241 -16.13 -7.36 -9.75
C TYR A 241 -15.35 -7.79 -8.50
N THR A 242 -14.04 -7.98 -8.68
CA THR A 242 -13.06 -8.43 -7.67
C THR A 242 -12.99 -7.56 -6.42
N SER A 243 -13.46 -6.31 -6.47
CA SER A 243 -13.28 -5.31 -5.41
C SER A 243 -13.73 -5.77 -4.02
N MET A 244 -14.71 -6.67 -3.93
CA MET A 244 -15.23 -7.16 -2.65
C MET A 244 -14.34 -8.20 -1.96
N TYR A 245 -13.50 -8.95 -2.69
CA TYR A 245 -12.52 -9.84 -2.07
C TYR A 245 -11.49 -9.04 -1.26
N GLY A 246 -11.04 -7.90 -1.80
CA GLY A 246 -10.19 -6.95 -1.08
C GLY A 246 -10.89 -6.34 0.15
N THR A 247 -12.14 -5.87 0.01
CA THR A 247 -12.90 -5.31 1.15
C THR A 247 -13.19 -6.36 2.23
N LEU A 248 -13.55 -7.59 1.86
CA LEU A 248 -13.78 -8.66 2.83
C LEU A 248 -12.48 -9.03 3.56
N SER A 249 -11.36 -9.11 2.85
CA SER A 249 -10.02 -9.32 3.43
C SER A 249 -9.60 -8.20 4.40
N HIS A 250 -9.75 -6.93 3.98
CA HIS A 250 -9.41 -5.72 4.74
C HIS A 250 -10.05 -5.71 6.13
N GLU A 251 -11.38 -5.85 6.14
CA GLU A 251 -12.20 -5.79 7.34
C GLU A 251 -12.04 -7.06 8.19
N ASN A 252 -11.79 -8.22 7.57
CA ASN A 252 -11.45 -9.45 8.29
C ASN A 252 -10.15 -9.25 9.09
N ALA A 253 -9.14 -8.60 8.50
CA ALA A 253 -7.90 -8.24 9.19
C ALA A 253 -8.12 -7.26 10.35
N HIS A 254 -8.99 -6.24 10.19
CA HIS A 254 -9.40 -5.40 11.32
C HIS A 254 -10.09 -6.21 12.42
N SER A 255 -10.90 -7.20 12.05
CA SER A 255 -11.56 -8.08 13.00
C SER A 255 -10.58 -8.95 13.80
N MET A 256 -9.40 -9.27 13.25
CA MET A 256 -8.26 -9.94 13.92
C MET A 256 -7.41 -8.99 14.80
N GLY A 257 -7.77 -7.71 14.88
CA GLY A 257 -7.01 -6.68 15.60
C GLY A 257 -5.85 -6.04 14.83
N PHE A 258 -5.74 -6.23 13.51
CA PHE A 258 -4.73 -5.53 12.71
C PHE A 258 -5.10 -4.05 12.49
N LYS A 259 -4.14 -3.15 12.73
CA LYS A 259 -4.27 -1.71 12.47
C LYS A 259 -4.00 -1.39 11.00
N HIS A 260 -4.47 -0.25 10.48
CA HIS A 260 -4.17 0.23 9.12
C HIS A 260 -2.66 0.26 8.79
N GLY A 261 -1.79 0.55 9.77
CA GLY A 261 -0.34 0.57 9.57
C GLY A 261 0.34 -0.81 9.50
N SER A 262 -0.41 -1.91 9.50
CA SER A 262 0.14 -3.28 9.55
C SER A 262 0.50 -3.88 8.17
N GLY A 263 0.07 -3.25 7.09
CA GLY A 263 0.11 -3.78 5.72
C GLY A 263 -0.98 -4.81 5.40
N MET A 264 -1.69 -5.34 6.40
CA MET A 264 -2.85 -6.22 6.17
C MET A 264 -4.01 -5.42 5.59
N ALA A 265 -4.56 -4.49 6.38
CA ALA A 265 -5.44 -3.44 5.88
C ALA A 265 -4.59 -2.37 5.17
N TYR A 266 -4.95 -2.02 3.93
CA TYR A 266 -4.24 -1.14 2.99
C TYR A 266 -2.90 -1.64 2.43
N GLY A 267 -2.74 -2.96 2.32
CA GLY A 267 -1.66 -3.56 1.51
C GLY A 267 -2.09 -4.85 0.85
N TRP A 268 -2.45 -5.85 1.66
CA TRP A 268 -2.94 -7.14 1.18
C TRP A 268 -4.25 -7.01 0.39
N ASP A 269 -5.08 -5.99 0.64
CA ASP A 269 -6.34 -5.76 -0.07
C ASP A 269 -6.20 -5.63 -1.59
N ASP A 270 -5.10 -5.04 -2.08
CA ASP A 270 -4.83 -4.88 -3.52
C ASP A 270 -4.39 -6.23 -4.12
N GLN A 271 -3.55 -6.99 -3.42
CA GLN A 271 -3.16 -8.34 -3.82
C GLN A 271 -4.35 -9.31 -3.82
N ALA A 272 -5.22 -9.24 -2.82
CA ALA A 272 -6.44 -10.04 -2.75
C ALA A 272 -7.42 -9.72 -3.89
N ARG A 273 -7.44 -8.47 -4.41
CA ARG A 273 -8.19 -8.09 -5.61
C ARG A 273 -7.54 -8.61 -6.90
N ALA A 274 -6.21 -8.56 -6.99
CA ALA A 274 -5.46 -9.05 -8.14
C ALA A 274 -5.55 -10.58 -8.28
N LEU A 275 -5.31 -11.32 -7.19
CA LEU A 275 -5.49 -12.77 -7.10
C LEU A 275 -6.93 -13.18 -7.47
N ALA A 276 -7.93 -12.44 -6.97
CA ALA A 276 -9.32 -12.72 -7.34
C ALA A 276 -9.59 -12.55 -8.85
N SER A 277 -9.00 -11.53 -9.51
CA SER A 277 -9.11 -11.38 -10.97
C SER A 277 -8.52 -12.60 -11.68
N LYS A 278 -7.28 -12.95 -11.34
CA LYS A 278 -6.57 -14.08 -11.91
C LYS A 278 -7.31 -15.40 -11.71
N HIS A 279 -7.88 -15.65 -10.54
CA HIS A 279 -8.65 -16.87 -10.26
C HIS A 279 -10.01 -16.91 -10.98
N ILE A 280 -10.64 -15.76 -11.24
CA ILE A 280 -11.81 -15.67 -12.15
C ILE A 280 -11.40 -15.99 -13.60
N GLU A 281 -10.30 -15.39 -14.07
CA GLU A 281 -9.75 -15.61 -15.43
C GLU A 281 -9.31 -17.07 -15.66
N MET A 282 -8.79 -17.74 -14.63
CA MET A 282 -8.46 -19.18 -14.62
C MET A 282 -9.68 -20.10 -14.47
N GLY A 283 -10.90 -19.55 -14.28
CA GLY A 283 -12.11 -20.33 -14.03
C GLY A 283 -12.17 -21.05 -12.68
N LEU A 284 -11.21 -20.78 -11.78
CA LEU A 284 -11.21 -21.26 -10.39
C LEU A 284 -12.32 -20.59 -9.58
N TYR A 285 -12.69 -19.36 -9.94
CA TYR A 285 -13.85 -18.65 -9.40
C TYR A 285 -14.96 -18.54 -10.46
N LYS A 286 -16.20 -18.53 -9.99
CA LYS A 286 -17.40 -18.20 -10.75
C LYS A 286 -18.30 -17.32 -9.89
N ASN A 287 -19.18 -16.58 -10.56
CA ASN A 287 -19.67 -15.33 -10.02
C ASN A 287 -20.74 -15.50 -8.93
N ALA A 288 -20.32 -15.48 -7.66
CA ALA A 288 -21.10 -15.89 -6.49
C ALA A 288 -21.73 -17.31 -6.58
N GLU A 289 -21.27 -18.12 -7.53
CA GLU A 289 -21.63 -19.53 -7.65
C GLU A 289 -20.91 -20.32 -6.55
N ILE A 290 -21.59 -21.30 -5.95
CA ILE A 290 -20.98 -22.19 -4.97
C ILE A 290 -20.30 -23.32 -5.74
N ILE A 291 -19.00 -23.10 -5.98
CA ILE A 291 -18.16 -23.98 -6.81
C ILE A 291 -17.91 -25.30 -6.06
N PRO A 292 -18.02 -26.46 -6.73
CA PRO A 292 -17.62 -27.74 -6.16
C PRO A 292 -16.14 -27.71 -5.77
N GLN A 293 -15.86 -28.01 -4.51
CA GLN A 293 -14.51 -28.15 -3.97
C GLN A 293 -14.05 -29.61 -4.11
N THR A 294 -12.76 -29.77 -4.40
CA THR A 294 -12.04 -31.02 -4.62
C THR A 294 -10.57 -30.75 -4.34
N ASN A 295 -9.81 -31.78 -3.98
CA ASN A 295 -8.35 -31.73 -4.05
C ASN A 295 -7.81 -33.12 -4.41
N ASN A 296 -6.76 -33.16 -5.23
CA ASN A 296 -6.06 -34.41 -5.54
C ASN A 296 -5.28 -34.95 -4.34
N PHE A 297 -5.09 -34.13 -3.30
CA PHE A 297 -4.31 -34.43 -2.12
C PHE A 297 -4.96 -33.83 -0.88
N PHE A 298 -4.81 -34.51 0.26
CA PHE A 298 -5.38 -34.07 1.53
C PHE A 298 -4.56 -34.64 2.70
N TRP A 299 -4.66 -34.01 3.86
CA TRP A 299 -3.90 -34.37 5.06
C TRP A 299 -4.81 -34.94 6.16
N ASP A 300 -4.25 -35.82 6.98
CA ASP A 300 -4.82 -36.42 8.19
C ASP A 300 -3.81 -36.23 9.35
N HIS A 301 -4.29 -35.96 10.56
CA HIS A 301 -3.50 -35.93 11.80
C HIS A 301 -3.94 -37.05 12.74
N ASN A 302 -3.10 -38.08 12.85
CA ASN A 302 -3.33 -39.14 13.81
C ASN A 302 -2.77 -38.74 15.18
N GLU A 303 -3.63 -38.19 16.04
CA GLU A 303 -3.33 -37.77 17.42
C GLU A 303 -2.63 -38.86 18.25
N SER A 304 -3.13 -40.10 18.22
CA SER A 304 -2.65 -41.19 19.09
C SER A 304 -1.21 -41.65 18.83
N THR A 305 -0.67 -41.37 17.65
CA THR A 305 0.76 -41.51 17.34
C THR A 305 1.47 -40.16 17.21
N ASN A 306 0.70 -39.08 17.24
CA ASN A 306 1.05 -37.72 16.91
C ASN A 306 1.76 -37.60 15.55
N THR A 307 1.16 -38.17 14.50
CA THR A 307 1.73 -38.23 13.15
C THR A 307 0.79 -37.68 12.08
N ILE A 308 1.35 -36.97 11.11
CA ILE A 308 0.62 -36.43 9.95
C ILE A 308 0.77 -37.37 8.74
N ARG A 309 -0.25 -37.42 7.86
CA ARG A 309 -0.30 -38.31 6.67
C ARG A 309 -0.79 -37.56 5.45
N LEU A 310 -0.07 -37.64 4.34
CA LEU A 310 -0.56 -37.18 3.03
C LEU A 310 -1.30 -38.34 2.37
N PHE A 311 -2.53 -38.10 1.94
CA PHE A 311 -3.23 -39.00 1.03
C PHE A 311 -3.38 -38.36 -0.34
N LYS A 312 -3.57 -39.21 -1.35
CA LYS A 312 -3.72 -38.82 -2.76
C LYS A 312 -4.94 -39.51 -3.37
N LYS A 313 -5.70 -38.78 -4.19
CA LYS A 313 -6.80 -39.33 -4.98
C LYS A 313 -6.27 -40.40 -5.95
N GLN A 314 -7.07 -41.43 -6.24
CA GLN A 314 -6.68 -42.45 -7.20
C GLN A 314 -6.38 -41.83 -8.58
N GLY A 315 -5.22 -42.16 -9.14
CA GLY A 315 -4.76 -41.60 -10.43
C GLY A 315 -4.07 -40.22 -10.34
N ALA A 316 -3.97 -39.59 -9.18
CA ALA A 316 -3.23 -38.34 -9.02
C ALA A 316 -1.70 -38.56 -9.07
N GLU A 317 -1.01 -37.81 -9.92
CA GLU A 317 0.46 -37.85 -10.03
C GLU A 317 1.14 -36.98 -8.95
N PHE A 318 2.16 -37.54 -8.29
CA PHE A 318 2.89 -36.89 -7.19
C PHE A 318 4.41 -37.07 -7.31
N SER A 319 5.14 -35.97 -7.50
CA SER A 319 6.61 -35.91 -7.61
C SER A 319 7.32 -35.43 -6.33
N GLY A 320 6.57 -35.30 -5.23
CA GLY A 320 7.04 -34.80 -3.94
C GLY A 320 6.76 -33.32 -3.70
N PHE A 321 7.19 -32.87 -2.51
CA PHE A 321 7.05 -31.48 -2.07
C PHE A 321 8.14 -30.58 -2.65
N GLU A 322 7.79 -29.33 -2.94
CA GLU A 322 8.72 -28.20 -3.05
C GLU A 322 9.05 -27.65 -1.66
N ARG A 323 8.01 -27.51 -0.81
CA ARG A 323 8.10 -26.94 0.54
C ARG A 323 7.04 -27.57 1.45
N VAL A 324 7.37 -27.73 2.74
CA VAL A 324 6.40 -27.95 3.82
C VAL A 324 6.77 -27.01 4.97
N ASP A 325 5.92 -26.03 5.24
CA ASP A 325 6.03 -25.10 6.37
C ASP A 325 5.07 -25.49 7.50
N PHE A 326 5.49 -25.25 8.74
CA PHE A 326 4.70 -25.44 9.95
C PHE A 326 4.67 -24.16 10.78
N MET A 327 3.49 -23.75 11.22
CA MET A 327 3.29 -22.53 12.02
C MET A 327 2.48 -22.86 13.27
N TYR A 328 3.03 -22.44 14.42
CA TYR A 328 2.43 -22.55 15.75
C TYR A 328 2.26 -21.13 16.28
N ASP A 329 1.29 -20.89 17.16
CA ASP A 329 1.08 -19.55 17.76
C ASP A 329 2.33 -19.07 18.54
N THR A 330 3.03 -19.99 19.21
CA THR A 330 4.12 -19.69 20.15
C THR A 330 5.54 -19.75 19.54
N ASN A 331 5.80 -18.88 18.57
CA ASN A 331 7.14 -18.38 18.19
C ASN A 331 8.21 -19.39 17.69
N LYS A 332 7.89 -20.66 17.50
CA LYS A 332 8.72 -21.70 16.85
C LYS A 332 7.84 -22.39 15.78
N VAL A 333 8.36 -22.97 14.70
CA VAL A 333 9.20 -24.19 14.66
C VAL A 333 10.12 -24.18 13.42
N ARG A 334 11.14 -25.06 13.43
CA ARG A 334 12.09 -25.26 12.32
C ARG A 334 11.41 -25.79 11.05
N MET A 335 11.86 -25.31 9.90
CA MET A 335 11.81 -26.11 8.66
C MET A 335 12.65 -27.38 8.84
N ASN A 336 12.05 -28.54 8.61
CA ASN A 336 12.76 -29.75 8.22
C ASN A 336 12.33 -30.07 6.78
N THR A 337 13.25 -29.98 5.82
CA THR A 337 12.99 -30.44 4.44
C THR A 337 12.98 -31.97 4.42
N VAL A 338 11.85 -32.57 4.77
CA VAL A 338 11.73 -34.03 4.83
C VAL A 338 11.51 -34.62 3.44
N THR A 339 12.57 -35.25 2.92
CA THR A 339 12.45 -36.22 1.83
C THR A 339 12.05 -37.58 2.41
N SER A 340 10.74 -37.82 2.55
CA SER A 340 10.18 -39.15 2.87
C SER A 340 9.76 -39.91 1.60
N SER A 341 9.53 -41.21 1.74
CA SER A 341 9.17 -42.09 0.62
C SER A 341 7.68 -42.05 0.29
N PHE A 342 7.36 -41.27 -0.75
CA PHE A 342 6.21 -41.34 -1.67
C PHE A 342 4.75 -41.29 -1.15
N ASP A 343 4.42 -41.85 0.03
CA ASP A 343 3.02 -42.02 0.46
C ASP A 343 2.75 -41.64 1.94
N GLN A 344 3.77 -41.30 2.73
CA GLN A 344 3.56 -40.83 4.12
C GLN A 344 4.63 -39.82 4.57
N LEU A 345 4.23 -38.83 5.36
CA LEU A 345 5.10 -37.81 5.97
C LEU A 345 4.98 -37.83 7.50
N THR A 346 5.50 -38.89 8.11
CA THR A 346 5.53 -39.06 9.57
C THR A 346 6.35 -37.94 10.23
N LEU A 347 5.65 -36.99 10.85
CA LEU A 347 6.22 -35.85 11.57
C LEU A 347 5.60 -35.72 12.97
N PRO A 348 6.40 -35.59 14.04
CA PRO A 348 5.90 -35.38 15.40
C PRO A 348 5.46 -33.92 15.60
N VAL A 349 4.20 -33.70 16.00
CA VAL A 349 3.60 -32.36 16.14
C VAL A 349 3.67 -31.90 17.59
N ILE A 350 4.65 -31.05 17.95
CA ILE A 350 4.86 -30.64 19.33
C ILE A 350 3.96 -29.44 19.69
N THR A 351 2.74 -29.71 20.16
CA THR A 351 1.91 -28.75 20.88
C THR A 351 2.43 -28.56 22.31
N ASN A 352 2.51 -27.31 22.77
CA ASN A 352 2.92 -26.93 24.13
C ASN A 352 1.82 -26.16 24.89
N ASP A 353 0.65 -25.94 24.27
CA ASP A 353 -0.40 -25.02 24.71
C ASP A 353 -1.72 -25.51 24.13
N GLU A 354 -2.74 -25.66 24.98
CA GLU A 354 -4.06 -26.20 24.69
C GLU A 354 -4.84 -25.38 23.65
N ASN A 355 -4.51 -24.08 23.49
CA ASN A 355 -5.25 -23.17 22.60
C ASN A 355 -4.50 -22.88 21.29
N SER A 356 -3.26 -23.36 21.13
CA SER A 356 -2.42 -23.09 19.97
C SER A 356 -2.89 -23.85 18.72
N ALA A 357 -3.40 -23.12 17.72
CA ALA A 357 -3.68 -23.69 16.40
C ALA A 357 -2.38 -23.93 15.62
N ILE A 358 -2.31 -25.01 14.84
CA ILE A 358 -1.16 -25.34 13.99
C ILE A 358 -1.56 -25.35 12.51
N VAL A 359 -0.90 -24.51 11.72
CA VAL A 359 -1.03 -24.51 10.25
C VAL A 359 0.13 -25.27 9.63
N LEU A 360 -0.19 -26.30 8.83
CA LEU A 360 0.72 -26.90 7.86
C LEU A 360 0.37 -26.34 6.48
N ASN A 361 1.35 -25.76 5.79
CA ASN A 361 1.26 -25.41 4.36
C ASN A 361 2.28 -26.21 3.56
N ALA A 362 1.81 -27.10 2.67
CA ALA A 362 2.68 -27.86 1.77
C ALA A 362 2.46 -27.41 0.32
N LYS A 363 3.54 -27.04 -0.37
CA LYS A 363 3.56 -26.78 -1.80
C LYS A 363 4.10 -28.01 -2.51
N LEU A 364 3.32 -28.57 -3.43
CA LEU A 364 3.75 -29.69 -4.28
C LEU A 364 4.45 -29.12 -5.52
N LYS A 365 5.39 -29.85 -6.12
CA LYS A 365 6.16 -29.32 -7.26
C LYS A 365 5.31 -29.09 -8.52
N ASP A 366 4.34 -29.96 -8.77
CA ASP A 366 3.58 -30.02 -10.03
C ASP A 366 2.08 -29.67 -9.86
N HIS A 367 1.67 -29.10 -8.71
CA HIS A 367 0.27 -28.68 -8.48
C HIS A 367 0.18 -27.22 -7.98
N PRO A 368 -0.79 -26.43 -8.44
CA PRO A 368 -0.95 -25.02 -8.06
C PRO A 368 -1.56 -24.83 -6.67
N THR A 369 -2.32 -25.82 -6.18
CA THR A 369 -2.88 -25.84 -4.84
C THR A 369 -1.81 -26.17 -3.82
N SER A 370 -1.85 -25.53 -2.65
CA SER A 370 -1.21 -26.09 -1.47
C SER A 370 -2.08 -27.19 -0.90
N VAL A 371 -1.43 -28.22 -0.35
CA VAL A 371 -2.10 -29.20 0.52
C VAL A 371 -1.89 -28.73 1.94
N ASN A 372 -2.98 -28.48 2.67
CA ASN A 372 -2.92 -27.79 3.95
C ASN A 372 -3.63 -28.57 5.04
N LEU A 373 -3.16 -28.44 6.27
CA LEU A 373 -3.79 -29.01 7.45
C LEU A 373 -3.88 -27.94 8.54
N LEU A 374 -4.95 -27.98 9.33
CA LEU A 374 -5.16 -27.06 10.43
C LEU A 374 -5.60 -27.85 11.66
N ILE A 375 -4.64 -28.11 12.55
CA ILE A 375 -4.84 -28.81 13.82
C ILE A 375 -5.17 -27.77 14.89
N TYR A 376 -6.05 -28.12 15.82
CA TYR A 376 -6.23 -27.39 17.09
C TYR A 376 -5.78 -28.31 18.22
N GLY A 377 -5.23 -27.74 19.30
CA GLY A 377 -4.96 -28.51 20.50
C GLY A 377 -6.26 -28.94 21.17
N ASP A 378 -6.32 -30.20 21.61
CA ASP A 378 -7.28 -30.65 22.62
C ASP A 378 -6.65 -30.48 24.02
N ALA A 379 -7.48 -30.15 25.01
CA ALA A 379 -7.02 -29.82 26.35
C ALA A 379 -6.46 -31.06 27.08
N ILE A 380 -5.32 -30.89 27.75
CA ILE A 380 -4.72 -31.88 28.66
C ILE A 380 -4.62 -31.18 30.01
N ASP A 381 -5.72 -31.31 30.78
CA ASP A 381 -6.02 -30.63 32.04
C ASP A 381 -4.87 -30.75 33.07
N VAL A 382 -3.94 -29.80 33.04
CA VAL A 382 -2.79 -29.68 33.95
C VAL A 382 -2.79 -28.27 34.55
N ALA A 383 -3.47 -28.13 35.69
CA ALA A 383 -3.48 -26.90 36.47
C ALA A 383 -2.15 -26.68 37.21
N GLU A 384 -1.46 -25.56 36.97
CA GLU A 384 -0.62 -24.88 37.99
C GLU A 384 -0.29 -23.39 37.65
N THR A 385 -0.91 -22.48 38.42
CA THR A 385 -0.48 -21.12 38.86
C THR A 385 0.38 -20.19 37.99
N GLU A 386 -0.08 -18.94 37.83
CA GLU A 386 0.50 -17.83 37.02
C GLU A 386 1.87 -17.23 37.47
N GLU A 387 2.54 -17.70 38.54
CA GLU A 387 3.49 -16.83 39.29
C GLU A 387 4.95 -16.75 38.75
N GLU A 388 5.38 -17.60 37.80
CA GLU A 388 6.81 -17.65 37.38
C GLU A 388 7.22 -16.75 36.19
N PHE A 389 6.29 -16.12 35.46
CA PHE A 389 6.60 -15.46 34.18
C PHE A 389 7.39 -14.11 34.27
N SER A 390 7.80 -13.70 35.47
CA SER A 390 8.37 -12.36 35.73
C SER A 390 9.89 -12.24 35.55
N ASN A 391 10.64 -13.36 35.61
CA ASN A 391 12.09 -13.34 35.91
C ASN A 391 13.02 -13.90 34.81
N HIS A 392 12.74 -13.64 33.53
CA HIS A 392 13.72 -13.85 32.43
C HIS A 392 13.84 -12.62 31.52
N ILE A 393 14.84 -11.79 31.81
CA ILE A 393 15.32 -10.75 30.89
C ILE A 393 16.30 -11.41 29.91
N ASP A 394 15.93 -11.47 28.64
CA ASP A 394 16.78 -12.01 27.57
C ASP A 394 17.90 -11.00 27.20
N PRO A 395 19.19 -11.41 27.15
CA PRO A 395 20.32 -10.52 26.90
C PRO A 395 20.50 -10.05 25.43
N THR A 396 19.58 -10.38 24.52
CA THR A 396 19.70 -10.10 23.07
C THR A 396 19.48 -8.65 22.62
N PHE A 397 19.20 -7.72 23.54
CA PHE A 397 18.85 -6.32 23.24
C PHE A 397 19.92 -5.58 22.39
N ASN A 398 21.19 -5.95 22.50
CA ASN A 398 22.31 -5.25 21.84
C ASN A 398 22.38 -5.41 20.31
N ASN A 399 21.66 -6.37 19.70
CA ASN A 399 21.63 -6.48 18.23
C ASN A 399 20.67 -5.49 17.58
N TYR A 400 19.63 -5.05 18.30
CA TYR A 400 18.55 -4.23 17.75
C TYR A 400 19.06 -2.87 17.26
N GLU A 401 19.91 -2.19 18.03
CA GLU A 401 20.49 -0.89 17.65
C GLU A 401 21.40 -1.00 16.40
N GLN A 402 22.11 -2.12 16.23
CA GLN A 402 22.98 -2.34 15.06
C GLN A 402 22.18 -2.65 13.80
N GLU A 403 21.10 -3.43 13.90
CA GLU A 403 20.19 -3.66 12.77
C GLU A 403 19.41 -2.39 12.43
N GLU A 404 18.89 -1.64 13.40
CA GLU A 404 18.18 -0.39 13.12
C GLU A 404 19.12 0.67 12.49
N GLN A 405 20.37 0.81 12.95
CA GLN A 405 21.36 1.67 12.30
C GLN A 405 21.63 1.24 10.85
N LEU A 406 21.84 -0.06 10.59
CA LEU A 406 22.04 -0.58 9.23
C LEU A 406 20.80 -0.37 8.33
N HIS A 407 19.59 -0.46 8.87
CA HIS A 407 18.35 -0.15 8.14
C HIS A 407 18.14 1.37 7.97
N GLN A 408 18.74 2.24 8.79
CA GLN A 408 18.77 3.69 8.54
C GLN A 408 19.77 4.05 7.43
N GLU A 409 20.99 3.49 7.47
CA GLU A 409 22.02 3.66 6.43
C GLU A 409 21.51 3.22 5.05
N LYS A 410 20.91 2.02 4.92
CA LYS A 410 20.31 1.55 3.67
C LYS A 410 19.10 2.39 3.21
N ARG A 411 18.35 3.00 4.13
CA ARG A 411 17.25 3.90 3.77
C ARG A 411 17.79 5.22 3.21
N ALA A 412 18.92 5.72 3.72
CA ALA A 412 19.62 6.86 3.12
C ALA A 412 20.18 6.53 1.72
N GLU A 413 20.77 5.35 1.52
CA GLU A 413 21.23 4.91 0.18
C GLU A 413 20.10 4.83 -0.85
N LEU A 414 18.90 4.42 -0.44
CA LEU A 414 17.73 4.27 -1.34
C LEU A 414 17.04 5.60 -1.69
N VAL A 415 17.19 6.65 -0.87
CA VAL A 415 16.70 8.00 -1.22
C VAL A 415 17.44 8.55 -2.44
N ASN A 416 18.72 8.22 -2.59
CA ASN A 416 19.61 8.73 -3.64
C ASN A 416 19.43 8.06 -5.03
N GLN A 417 18.42 7.20 -5.24
CA GLN A 417 18.32 6.35 -6.44
C GLN A 417 17.19 6.69 -7.42
N PHE A 418 16.38 7.73 -7.15
CA PHE A 418 15.27 8.14 -8.03
C PHE A 418 15.49 9.55 -8.60
N PRO A 419 14.97 9.86 -9.80
CA PRO A 419 15.29 11.10 -10.49
C PRO A 419 14.77 12.31 -9.72
N GLU A 420 15.70 13.05 -9.13
CA GLU A 420 15.43 14.34 -8.53
C GLU A 420 14.95 15.30 -9.63
N SER A 421 13.77 15.89 -9.40
CA SER A 421 13.54 17.24 -9.88
C SER A 421 14.45 18.10 -9.00
N THR A 422 15.63 18.47 -9.51
CA THR A 422 16.79 18.96 -8.73
C THR A 422 16.55 20.19 -7.85
N GLN A 423 15.39 20.83 -8.01
CA GLN A 423 14.85 21.91 -7.18
C GLN A 423 14.35 21.44 -5.78
N TRP A 424 14.03 20.15 -5.61
CA TRP A 424 13.38 19.61 -4.40
C TRP A 424 14.36 18.88 -3.49
N VAL A 425 14.73 19.50 -2.36
CA VAL A 425 15.61 18.95 -1.32
C VAL A 425 14.80 18.34 -0.17
N ASN A 426 15.40 17.49 0.68
CA ASN A 426 14.68 16.97 1.87
C ASN A 426 14.54 18.05 2.94
N ALA A 427 13.51 17.94 3.79
CA ALA A 427 13.25 18.91 4.86
C ALA A 427 14.42 19.07 5.86
N SER A 428 15.16 17.99 6.12
CA SER A 428 16.40 17.98 6.93
C SER A 428 17.49 18.88 6.36
N ASP A 429 17.59 18.92 5.04
CA ASP A 429 18.70 19.52 4.30
C ASP A 429 18.45 21.02 4.07
N ALA A 430 17.21 21.46 4.31
CA ALA A 430 16.73 22.82 4.16
C ALA A 430 16.63 23.58 5.50
N ILE A 431 17.16 23.02 6.60
CA ILE A 431 17.13 23.65 7.93
C ILE A 431 18.02 24.91 7.93
N GLY A 432 17.41 26.07 8.15
CA GLY A 432 18.10 27.37 8.16
C GLY A 432 18.22 28.06 6.79
N HIS A 433 17.78 27.39 5.72
CA HIS A 433 17.69 27.94 4.37
C HIS A 433 16.39 28.73 4.16
N GLU A 434 16.36 29.66 3.20
CA GLU A 434 15.08 30.25 2.80
C GLU A 434 14.31 29.30 1.88
N LEU A 435 13.00 29.16 2.14
CA LEU A 435 12.12 28.20 1.47
C LEU A 435 11.05 28.92 0.65
N VAL A 436 10.66 28.32 -0.48
CA VAL A 436 9.55 28.79 -1.31
C VAL A 436 8.25 28.78 -0.49
N LYS A 437 7.64 29.95 -0.36
CA LYS A 437 6.35 30.16 0.31
C LYS A 437 5.31 30.64 -0.68
N PHE A 438 4.03 30.50 -0.33
CA PHE A 438 2.92 31.06 -1.10
C PHE A 438 1.81 31.57 -0.17
N LYS A 439 1.08 32.60 -0.62
CA LYS A 439 -0.04 33.17 0.16
C LYS A 439 -1.24 32.23 0.12
N TYR A 440 -1.64 31.72 1.28
CA TYR A 440 -2.75 30.80 1.45
C TYR A 440 -3.61 31.23 2.64
N LYS A 441 -4.90 31.50 2.39
CA LYS A 441 -5.81 32.11 3.38
C LYS A 441 -5.23 33.38 4.06
N GLY A 442 -4.38 34.12 3.34
CA GLY A 442 -3.69 35.34 3.81
C GLY A 442 -2.36 35.11 4.56
N ALA A 443 -2.07 33.89 5.00
CA ALA A 443 -0.79 33.52 5.62
C ALA A 443 0.25 33.06 4.57
N ASP A 444 1.52 33.03 4.93
CA ASP A 444 2.58 32.39 4.14
C ASP A 444 2.70 30.92 4.57
N GLU A 445 2.39 29.99 3.67
CA GLU A 445 2.63 28.55 3.85
C GLU A 445 3.83 28.12 3.00
N THR A 446 4.71 27.27 3.55
CA THR A 446 5.83 26.68 2.79
C THR A 446 5.31 25.52 1.92
N ILE A 447 5.71 25.48 0.65
CA ILE A 447 5.37 24.37 -0.26
C ILE A 447 6.13 23.09 0.09
N CYS A 448 5.45 21.95 0.08
CA CYS A 448 6.08 20.65 0.27
C CYS A 448 5.54 19.57 -0.68
N LYS A 449 6.36 18.53 -0.86
CA LYS A 449 6.12 17.32 -1.65
C LYS A 449 6.33 16.12 -0.74
N PHE A 450 5.38 15.20 -0.70
CA PHE A 450 5.47 14.01 0.15
C PHE A 450 6.63 13.11 -0.28
N ASN A 451 7.47 12.63 0.64
CA ASN A 451 8.45 11.62 0.31
C ASN A 451 7.75 10.26 0.14
N HIS A 452 7.58 9.88 -1.13
CA HIS A 452 6.77 8.75 -1.56
C HIS A 452 7.24 7.39 -1.03
N ILE A 453 8.53 7.27 -0.69
CA ILE A 453 9.14 6.04 -0.14
C ILE A 453 8.62 5.79 1.29
N MET A 454 8.56 6.82 2.14
CA MET A 454 8.24 6.68 3.58
C MET A 454 6.75 6.49 3.90
N GLN A 455 5.83 6.69 2.93
CA GLN A 455 4.38 6.54 3.14
C GLN A 455 3.70 5.57 2.16
N GLY A 456 4.47 4.75 1.44
CA GLY A 456 3.91 3.77 0.49
C GLY A 456 3.22 4.39 -0.73
N LEU A 457 3.53 5.66 -1.05
CA LEU A 457 2.92 6.43 -2.14
C LEU A 457 3.66 6.20 -3.47
N LYS A 458 4.29 5.02 -3.66
CA LYS A 458 5.31 4.73 -4.70
C LYS A 458 4.92 5.11 -6.14
N THR A 459 3.63 5.24 -6.46
CA THR A 459 3.11 5.57 -7.80
C THR A 459 2.53 6.98 -7.94
N THR A 460 2.44 7.78 -6.86
CA THR A 460 1.59 8.98 -6.84
C THR A 460 2.26 10.16 -6.13
N THR A 461 2.60 11.22 -6.89
CA THR A 461 3.08 12.49 -6.35
C THR A 461 1.97 13.21 -5.58
N PHE A 462 2.24 13.56 -4.32
CA PHE A 462 1.41 14.43 -3.49
C PHE A 462 2.15 15.72 -3.13
N LEU A 463 1.40 16.83 -3.09
CA LEU A 463 1.85 18.14 -2.65
C LEU A 463 0.99 18.61 -1.47
N GLY A 464 1.56 19.49 -0.64
CA GLY A 464 0.93 20.00 0.57
C GLY A 464 1.56 21.29 1.06
N MET A 465 1.27 21.63 2.32
CA MET A 465 1.84 22.75 3.07
C MET A 465 2.58 22.23 4.31
N VAL A 466 3.71 22.84 4.66
CA VAL A 466 4.44 22.48 5.89
C VAL A 466 3.76 23.12 7.10
N ARG A 467 3.29 22.30 8.04
CA ARG A 467 2.67 22.71 9.30
C ARG A 467 3.12 21.78 10.41
N ASP A 468 3.52 22.31 11.57
CA ASP A 468 3.97 21.52 12.73
C ASP A 468 5.02 20.45 12.38
N ASP A 469 5.98 20.82 11.51
CA ASP A 469 7.01 19.94 10.90
C ASP A 469 6.47 18.72 10.11
N VAL A 470 5.23 18.76 9.63
CA VAL A 470 4.72 17.77 8.67
C VAL A 470 4.19 18.42 7.39
N CYS A 471 4.37 17.74 6.26
CA CYS A 471 3.73 18.11 5.00
C CYS A 471 2.28 17.62 5.01
N SER A 472 1.31 18.53 5.04
CA SER A 472 -0.13 18.23 5.07
C SER A 472 -0.83 18.57 3.76
N ILE A 473 -1.80 17.75 3.32
CA ILE A 473 -2.70 18.10 2.19
C ILE A 473 -3.74 19.19 2.53
N GLY A 474 -3.79 19.65 3.78
CA GLY A 474 -4.75 20.62 4.29
C GLY A 474 -6.00 19.98 4.90
N ASP A 475 -6.59 20.69 5.87
CA ASP A 475 -7.61 20.18 6.79
C ASP A 475 -8.93 19.78 6.08
N GLU A 476 -9.25 20.47 5.00
CA GLU A 476 -10.48 20.30 4.21
C GLU A 476 -10.33 19.23 3.10
N ASN A 477 -9.16 18.61 2.98
CA ASN A 477 -8.87 17.57 2.00
C ASN A 477 -8.70 16.20 2.65
N SER A 478 -8.92 15.16 1.86
CA SER A 478 -8.72 13.76 2.25
C SER A 478 -7.94 12.97 1.21
N TYR A 479 -7.15 11.99 1.66
CA TYR A 479 -6.56 10.97 0.81
C TYR A 479 -7.05 9.59 1.26
N LYS A 480 -7.55 8.78 0.33
CA LYS A 480 -8.24 7.49 0.58
C LYS A 480 -9.38 7.54 1.62
N GLY A 481 -9.86 8.74 2.00
CA GLY A 481 -10.89 8.97 3.02
C GLY A 481 -10.35 9.50 4.35
N THR A 482 -9.03 9.50 4.56
CA THR A 482 -8.37 10.14 5.72
C THR A 482 -8.24 11.63 5.48
N PHE A 483 -8.95 12.44 6.28
CA PHE A 483 -8.83 13.91 6.29
C PHE A 483 -7.51 14.38 6.92
N ASN A 484 -7.02 15.55 6.50
CA ASN A 484 -5.76 16.14 6.97
C ASN A 484 -4.55 15.18 6.87
N TYR A 485 -4.50 14.39 5.79
CA TYR A 485 -3.43 13.42 5.56
C TYR A 485 -2.07 14.11 5.47
N SER A 486 -1.13 13.66 6.29
CA SER A 486 0.15 14.35 6.52
C SER A 486 1.33 13.38 6.52
N SER A 487 2.53 13.89 6.23
CA SER A 487 3.79 13.14 6.32
C SER A 487 4.10 12.72 7.77
N LEU A 488 5.13 11.91 7.96
CA LEU A 488 5.85 11.88 9.24
C LEU A 488 6.70 13.17 9.37
N PRO A 489 7.13 13.57 10.58
CA PRO A 489 8.05 14.69 10.77
C PRO A 489 9.32 14.53 9.94
N GLY A 490 9.79 15.62 9.32
CA GLY A 490 10.90 15.63 8.35
C GLY A 490 10.74 14.78 7.06
N ALA A 491 9.72 13.93 6.95
CA ALA A 491 9.57 12.93 5.87
C ALA A 491 8.96 13.48 4.57
N TYR A 492 9.45 14.64 4.12
CA TYR A 492 8.98 15.37 2.97
C TYR A 492 10.13 16.15 2.30
N GLN A 493 9.87 16.59 1.07
CA GLN A 493 10.76 17.47 0.33
C GLN A 493 10.17 18.88 0.26
N VAL A 494 11.04 19.89 0.24
CA VAL A 494 10.73 21.31 0.09
C VAL A 494 11.59 21.91 -1.03
N VAL A 495 11.39 23.18 -1.34
CA VAL A 495 12.22 23.92 -2.31
C VAL A 495 12.90 25.04 -1.56
N SER A 496 14.24 24.99 -1.49
CA SER A 496 15.06 26.08 -0.96
C SER A 496 15.38 27.07 -2.08
N LEU A 497 15.36 28.37 -1.79
CA LEU A 497 15.78 29.43 -2.71
C LEU A 497 17.32 29.47 -2.88
N ASP A 498 18.07 28.88 -1.95
CA ASP A 498 19.54 28.81 -1.97
C ASP A 498 20.07 27.67 -2.88
N ASN A 499 19.18 26.83 -3.43
CA ASN A 499 19.55 25.74 -4.32
C ASN A 499 19.84 26.25 -5.73
N GLU A 500 21.06 26.04 -6.24
CA GLU A 500 21.52 26.48 -7.57
C GLU A 500 20.66 26.02 -8.76
N ASN A 501 19.82 24.99 -8.57
CA ASN A 501 18.90 24.47 -9.58
C ASN A 501 17.56 25.25 -9.65
N VAL A 502 17.33 26.19 -8.73
CA VAL A 502 16.07 26.92 -8.57
C VAL A 502 16.10 28.21 -9.38
N GLU A 503 15.62 28.10 -10.62
CA GLU A 503 15.51 29.22 -11.56
C GLU A 503 14.27 30.10 -11.29
N ASN A 504 14.40 31.39 -11.62
CA ASN A 504 13.28 32.34 -11.68
C ASN A 504 12.19 31.85 -12.65
N GLY A 505 10.94 31.77 -12.18
CA GLY A 505 9.83 31.32 -13.01
C GLY A 505 8.81 30.52 -12.24
N LYS A 506 8.21 29.50 -12.86
CA LYS A 506 7.19 28.66 -12.20
C LYS A 506 7.84 27.46 -11.55
N LEU A 507 7.45 27.16 -10.31
CA LEU A 507 7.80 25.90 -9.66
C LEU A 507 7.22 24.72 -10.46
N ASN A 508 8.07 23.73 -10.75
CA ASN A 508 7.68 22.49 -11.41
C ASN A 508 7.86 21.29 -10.48
N VAL A 509 7.12 20.22 -10.74
CA VAL A 509 7.30 18.92 -10.08
C VAL A 509 7.15 17.78 -11.09
N PHE A 510 7.89 16.69 -10.88
CA PHE A 510 7.65 15.45 -11.60
C PHE A 510 6.44 14.69 -11.01
N VAL A 511 5.47 14.39 -11.86
CA VAL A 511 4.19 13.76 -11.49
C VAL A 511 4.26 12.28 -11.88
N THR A 512 4.61 11.41 -10.93
CA THR A 512 4.85 9.97 -11.16
C THR A 512 3.66 9.29 -11.83
N GLN A 513 2.44 9.63 -11.42
CA GLN A 513 1.18 9.12 -11.98
C GLN A 513 0.83 9.67 -13.39
N GLN A 514 1.72 10.48 -14.00
CA GLN A 514 1.59 11.03 -15.36
C GLN A 514 2.92 11.00 -16.15
N ASP A 515 3.98 10.42 -15.57
CA ASP A 515 5.33 10.28 -16.15
C ASP A 515 5.89 11.57 -16.81
N ARG A 516 5.72 12.72 -16.14
CA ARG A 516 6.05 14.04 -16.72
C ARG A 516 6.24 15.14 -15.68
N LEU A 517 6.93 16.21 -16.09
CA LEU A 517 6.93 17.49 -15.37
C LEU A 517 5.57 18.24 -15.52
N ALA A 518 5.21 18.99 -14.48
CA ALA A 518 4.04 19.88 -14.49
C ALA A 518 4.24 21.11 -13.58
N GLU A 519 3.64 22.25 -13.97
CA GLU A 519 3.57 23.47 -13.15
C GLU A 519 2.82 23.20 -11.84
N VAL A 520 3.36 23.63 -10.70
CA VAL A 520 2.70 23.56 -9.38
C VAL A 520 1.64 24.67 -9.26
N CYS A 521 0.48 24.33 -8.70
CA CYS A 521 -0.66 25.21 -8.59
C CYS A 521 -1.46 25.01 -7.29
N PHE A 522 -2.11 26.07 -6.82
CA PHE A 522 -2.86 26.06 -5.57
C PHE A 522 -4.22 26.77 -5.71
N TYR A 523 -5.08 26.56 -4.71
CA TYR A 523 -6.35 27.26 -4.56
C TYR A 523 -6.45 27.82 -3.15
N ALA A 524 -6.52 29.16 -3.03
CA ALA A 524 -6.61 29.90 -1.77
C ALA A 524 -7.84 30.82 -1.66
N HIS A 525 -8.80 30.69 -2.59
CA HIS A 525 -9.91 31.64 -2.76
C HIS A 525 -10.96 31.51 -1.65
N GLU A 526 -10.96 32.46 -0.70
CA GLU A 526 -11.77 32.47 0.54
C GLU A 526 -13.25 32.10 0.34
N SER A 527 -13.82 32.49 -0.79
CA SER A 527 -15.21 32.26 -1.19
C SER A 527 -15.61 30.78 -1.33
N THR A 528 -14.68 29.81 -1.26
CA THR A 528 -15.02 28.38 -1.37
C THR A 528 -14.09 27.49 -0.52
N PRO A 529 -14.33 27.39 0.80
CA PRO A 529 -13.47 26.66 1.73
C PRO A 529 -13.11 25.22 1.30
N VAL A 530 -14.14 24.45 0.95
CA VAL A 530 -14.13 23.01 0.68
C VAL A 530 -13.33 22.55 -0.54
N LEU A 531 -12.50 23.41 -1.12
CA LEU A 531 -11.66 23.15 -2.30
C LEU A 531 -10.24 23.73 -2.20
N HIS A 532 -9.84 24.30 -1.06
CA HIS A 532 -8.47 24.78 -0.85
C HIS A 532 -7.43 23.65 -0.99
N GLY A 533 -6.17 23.98 -1.24
CA GLY A 533 -5.06 23.03 -1.26
C GLY A 533 -4.11 23.21 -2.44
N VAL A 534 -3.23 22.22 -2.65
CA VAL A 534 -2.16 22.24 -3.66
C VAL A 534 -2.25 21.04 -4.61
N GLY A 535 -1.90 21.27 -5.88
CA GLY A 535 -1.79 20.25 -6.91
C GLY A 535 -0.85 20.67 -8.03
N PHE A 536 -1.01 20.02 -9.18
CA PHE A 536 -0.21 20.22 -10.38
C PHE A 536 -1.12 20.42 -11.59
N LYS A 537 -0.62 21.17 -12.57
CA LYS A 537 -1.35 21.55 -13.78
C LYS A 537 -1.39 20.40 -14.79
N SER A 538 -2.60 19.88 -15.01
CA SER A 538 -2.87 18.89 -16.05
C SER A 538 -2.65 19.47 -17.47
N VAL A 539 -2.42 18.59 -18.45
CA VAL A 539 -2.37 18.97 -19.89
C VAL A 539 -3.63 19.74 -20.32
N SER A 540 -4.78 19.45 -19.70
CA SER A 540 -6.06 20.14 -19.95
C SER A 540 -6.15 21.56 -19.37
N GLY A 541 -5.04 22.12 -18.86
CA GLY A 541 -4.97 23.45 -18.25
C GLY A 541 -5.60 23.57 -16.86
N LYS A 542 -6.16 22.47 -16.32
CA LYS A 542 -6.78 22.41 -14.98
C LYS A 542 -5.73 22.13 -13.91
N CYS A 543 -5.80 22.80 -12.78
CA CYS A 543 -5.08 22.36 -11.58
C CYS A 543 -5.75 21.09 -11.03
N SER A 544 -4.95 20.10 -10.62
CA SER A 544 -5.44 18.77 -10.24
C SER A 544 -4.51 18.11 -9.22
N SER A 545 -5.05 17.23 -8.38
CA SER A 545 -4.26 16.50 -7.39
C SER A 545 -4.89 15.14 -7.12
N SER A 546 -4.13 14.21 -6.55
CA SER A 546 -4.60 12.85 -6.22
C SER A 546 -5.37 12.76 -4.89
N MET A 547 -5.66 13.91 -4.26
CA MET A 547 -6.52 14.03 -3.10
C MET A 547 -8.02 14.18 -3.47
N THR A 548 -8.89 14.08 -2.48
CA THR A 548 -10.35 14.21 -2.55
C THR A 548 -10.79 15.37 -1.66
N ALA A 549 -11.53 16.32 -2.23
CA ALA A 549 -12.06 17.47 -1.51
C ALA A 549 -13.13 17.09 -0.47
N PHE A 550 -13.41 17.96 0.50
CA PHE A 550 -14.40 17.73 1.58
C PHE A 550 -15.78 17.22 1.10
N ASN A 551 -16.21 17.66 -0.09
CA ASN A 551 -17.48 17.25 -0.71
C ASN A 551 -17.46 15.84 -1.34
N GLY A 552 -16.38 15.06 -1.15
CA GLY A 552 -16.25 13.69 -1.64
C GLY A 552 -15.95 13.56 -3.14
N ARG A 553 -15.61 14.66 -3.82
CA ARG A 553 -15.20 14.67 -5.24
C ARG A 553 -13.68 14.75 -5.35
N GLY A 554 -13.11 14.14 -6.40
CA GLY A 554 -11.68 14.27 -6.70
C GLY A 554 -11.28 15.73 -6.86
N TRP A 555 -10.12 16.10 -6.29
CA TRP A 555 -9.69 17.49 -6.19
C TRP A 555 -9.17 18.00 -7.55
N GLY A 556 -9.79 19.08 -8.05
CA GLY A 556 -9.36 19.72 -9.29
C GLY A 556 -10.19 20.92 -9.72
N MET A 557 -9.52 21.91 -10.31
CA MET A 557 -10.04 23.23 -10.66
C MET A 557 -10.01 23.48 -12.16
N GLY A 558 -11.17 23.78 -12.73
CA GLY A 558 -11.30 24.13 -14.16
C GLY A 558 -10.85 25.55 -14.49
N LYS A 559 -10.93 26.47 -13.53
CA LYS A 559 -10.59 27.90 -13.59
C LYS A 559 -10.26 28.37 -12.17
N ASN A 560 -9.76 29.60 -12.02
CA ASN A 560 -9.57 30.30 -10.73
C ASN A 560 -8.58 29.60 -9.78
N PHE A 561 -7.47 29.07 -10.31
CA PHE A 561 -6.33 28.61 -9.50
C PHE A 561 -5.12 29.49 -9.81
N GLU A 562 -4.15 29.51 -8.91
CA GLU A 562 -2.88 30.23 -9.04
C GLU A 562 -1.73 29.24 -9.24
N THR A 563 -0.62 29.69 -9.84
CA THR A 563 0.61 28.90 -9.99
C THR A 563 1.67 29.47 -9.07
N ILE A 564 2.42 28.60 -8.38
CA ILE A 564 3.56 29.07 -7.56
C ILE A 564 4.64 29.59 -8.50
N VAL A 565 4.93 30.89 -8.39
CA VAL A 565 6.05 31.55 -9.04
C VAL A 565 7.15 31.69 -8.01
N ILE A 566 8.34 31.24 -8.38
CA ILE A 566 9.57 31.46 -7.62
C ILE A 566 10.20 32.73 -8.19
N ASP A 567 10.46 33.67 -7.30
CA ASP A 567 11.32 34.82 -7.57
C ASP A 567 12.54 34.67 -6.65
N THR A 568 13.68 34.28 -7.23
CA THR A 568 14.99 34.27 -6.57
C THR A 568 15.71 35.61 -6.73
N THR A 569 15.09 36.63 -7.36
CA THR A 569 15.59 37.99 -7.21
C THR A 569 15.25 38.48 -5.80
N ASP A 570 16.29 38.51 -4.95
CA ASP A 570 16.23 39.16 -3.64
C ASP A 570 15.56 40.54 -3.81
N PRO A 571 14.37 40.78 -3.23
CA PRO A 571 13.56 41.95 -3.53
C PRO A 571 14.11 43.23 -2.89
N THR A 572 15.27 43.17 -2.22
CA THR A 572 16.08 44.31 -1.79
C THR A 572 17.24 44.62 -2.75
N LYS A 573 17.71 43.64 -3.54
CA LYS A 573 18.75 43.83 -4.56
C LYS A 573 18.14 44.28 -5.88
N LEU A 574 18.96 44.95 -6.69
CA LEU A 574 18.60 45.27 -8.07
C LEU A 574 18.77 44.03 -8.96
N PRO A 575 17.71 43.49 -9.58
CA PRO A 575 17.82 42.33 -10.45
C PRO A 575 18.73 42.63 -11.64
N GLU A 576 19.52 41.65 -12.09
CA GLU A 576 20.30 41.77 -13.32
C GLU A 576 19.37 41.93 -14.53
N HIS A 577 19.50 43.04 -15.25
CA HIS A 577 18.79 43.26 -16.52
C HIS A 577 19.82 43.65 -17.58
N HIS A 578 19.69 43.07 -18.78
CA HIS A 578 20.53 43.46 -19.92
C HIS A 578 20.54 44.99 -20.11
N GLY A 579 21.74 45.58 -20.05
CA GLY A 579 22.00 47.02 -20.17
C GLY A 579 22.09 47.78 -18.85
N TRP A 580 21.70 47.20 -17.70
CA TRP A 580 21.84 47.79 -16.36
C TRP A 580 22.89 47.04 -15.54
N ASN A 581 24.04 47.66 -15.28
CA ASN A 581 25.11 47.07 -14.47
C ASN A 581 25.52 48.04 -13.34
N PHE A 582 26.36 47.58 -12.41
CA PHE A 582 26.89 48.43 -11.34
C PHE A 582 27.88 49.48 -11.90
N PRO A 583 28.07 50.64 -11.25
CA PRO A 583 28.84 51.76 -11.80
C PRO A 583 30.28 51.42 -12.19
N GLU A 584 30.92 50.50 -11.48
CA GLU A 584 32.26 49.97 -11.73
C GLU A 584 32.38 49.14 -13.02
N ASP A 585 31.30 48.48 -13.46
CA ASP A 585 31.28 47.61 -14.64
C ASP A 585 30.97 48.37 -15.94
N VAL A 586 30.53 49.63 -15.86
CA VAL A 586 30.00 50.39 -17.02
C VAL A 586 31.03 51.36 -17.59
N ALA A 587 31.58 51.01 -18.75
CA ALA A 587 32.56 51.84 -19.46
C ALA A 587 31.97 53.15 -20.00
N TYR A 588 30.70 53.15 -20.44
CA TYR A 588 30.06 54.32 -21.07
C TYR A 588 28.63 54.56 -20.52
N PRO A 589 28.47 55.08 -19.28
CA PRO A 589 27.16 55.22 -18.67
C PRO A 589 26.31 56.30 -19.35
N ALA A 590 25.07 55.95 -19.72
CA ALA A 590 24.16 56.81 -20.48
C ALA A 590 23.85 58.13 -19.75
N LYS A 591 23.90 59.24 -20.50
CA LYS A 591 23.85 60.60 -19.95
C LYS A 591 22.56 61.35 -20.30
N ILE A 592 22.07 62.13 -19.35
CA ILE A 592 21.00 63.12 -19.51
C ILE A 592 21.48 64.51 -19.08
N TYR A 593 20.80 65.55 -19.54
CA TYR A 593 21.11 66.94 -19.17
C TYR A 593 20.11 67.46 -18.14
N ILE A 594 20.49 67.50 -16.86
CA ILE A 594 19.67 68.06 -15.78
C ILE A 594 20.30 69.36 -15.30
N ASP A 595 19.50 70.43 -15.31
CA ASP A 595 19.82 71.80 -14.88
C ASP A 595 21.12 72.41 -15.47
N GLY A 596 21.63 71.82 -16.56
CA GLY A 596 22.83 72.22 -17.30
C GLY A 596 23.90 71.13 -17.38
N ASP A 597 23.90 70.20 -16.42
CA ASP A 597 24.95 69.19 -16.26
C ASP A 597 24.63 67.85 -16.94
N SER A 598 25.65 67.20 -17.47
CA SER A 598 25.58 65.83 -18.01
C SER A 598 25.69 64.80 -16.89
N ARG A 599 24.56 64.23 -16.46
CA ARG A 599 24.45 63.27 -15.35
C ARG A 599 24.17 61.85 -15.87
N SER A 600 24.73 60.81 -15.23
CA SER A 600 24.38 59.41 -15.57
C SER A 600 22.95 59.10 -15.14
N VAL A 601 22.19 58.35 -15.94
CA VAL A 601 20.92 57.74 -15.48
C VAL A 601 21.22 56.59 -14.52
N CYS A 602 20.47 56.50 -13.42
CA CYS A 602 20.55 55.39 -12.47
C CYS A 602 19.16 54.86 -12.06
N ARG A 603 19.12 53.61 -11.58
CA ARG A 603 17.97 53.00 -10.90
C ARG A 603 18.39 52.41 -9.56
N PHE A 604 17.47 52.37 -8.62
CA PHE A 604 17.69 51.83 -7.27
C PHE A 604 16.40 51.31 -6.64
N MET A 605 16.54 50.46 -5.62
CA MET A 605 15.44 50.00 -4.78
C MET A 605 15.12 51.04 -3.70
N VAL A 606 13.84 51.33 -3.47
CA VAL A 606 13.40 52.22 -2.39
C VAL A 606 12.90 51.39 -1.20
N GLU A 607 12.03 50.45 -1.51
CA GLU A 607 11.33 49.53 -0.63
C GLU A 607 11.21 48.19 -1.39
N GLU A 608 10.85 47.12 -0.69
CA GLU A 608 10.75 45.76 -1.24
C GLU A 608 9.91 45.71 -2.54
N GLY A 609 10.53 45.32 -3.66
CA GLY A 609 9.88 45.28 -4.98
C GLY A 609 9.57 46.64 -5.63
N ILE A 610 9.96 47.78 -5.02
CA ILE A 610 9.74 49.13 -5.57
C ILE A 610 11.05 49.71 -6.13
N GLN A 611 11.25 49.55 -7.44
CA GLN A 611 12.29 50.23 -8.21
C GLN A 611 11.92 51.69 -8.51
N GLU A 612 12.89 52.60 -8.37
CA GLU A 612 12.79 53.98 -8.84
C GLU A 612 14.02 54.44 -9.60
N PHE A 613 13.86 55.55 -10.33
CA PHE A 613 14.87 56.11 -11.21
C PHE A 613 15.36 57.47 -10.72
N GLY A 614 16.62 57.73 -11.00
CA GLY A 614 17.31 58.95 -10.61
C GLY A 614 18.44 59.30 -11.57
N TYR A 615 19.30 60.18 -11.11
CA TYR A 615 20.55 60.51 -11.77
C TYR A 615 21.70 60.51 -10.78
N VAL A 616 22.92 60.24 -11.26
CA VAL A 616 24.13 60.23 -10.41
C VAL A 616 24.57 61.67 -10.12
N ASN A 617 24.72 62.01 -8.84
CA ASN A 617 25.15 63.32 -8.36
C ASN A 617 26.69 63.48 -8.35
N ASP A 618 27.19 64.63 -7.88
CA ASP A 618 28.64 64.90 -7.78
C ASP A 618 29.36 64.05 -6.72
N GLU A 619 28.63 63.44 -5.80
CA GLU A 619 29.14 62.52 -4.77
C GLU A 619 29.19 61.07 -5.26
N SER A 620 28.89 60.82 -6.55
CA SER A 620 28.74 59.48 -7.14
C SER A 620 27.63 58.62 -6.51
N LYS A 621 26.58 59.25 -5.96
CA LYS A 621 25.37 58.62 -5.45
C LYS A 621 24.21 58.75 -6.45
N CYS A 622 23.35 57.74 -6.56
CA CYS A 622 22.09 57.91 -7.28
C CYS A 622 21.12 58.76 -6.47
N THR A 623 20.47 59.75 -7.10
CA THR A 623 19.45 60.61 -6.44
C THR A 623 18.19 60.80 -7.28
N ILE A 624 17.06 60.94 -6.59
CA ILE A 624 15.77 61.33 -7.21
C ILE A 624 15.71 62.80 -7.65
N GLY A 625 16.72 63.60 -7.29
CA GLY A 625 16.82 65.01 -7.64
C GLY A 625 16.36 65.97 -6.54
N ALA A 626 16.95 67.16 -6.54
CA ALA A 626 16.76 68.15 -5.50
C ALA A 626 15.30 68.66 -5.43
N ASN A 627 14.75 68.67 -4.21
CA ASN A 627 13.36 69.02 -3.85
C ASN A 627 12.29 67.96 -4.21
N ASN A 628 12.63 66.84 -4.86
CA ASN A 628 11.69 65.72 -4.97
C ASN A 628 11.67 64.93 -3.65
N SER A 629 10.58 64.17 -3.41
CA SER A 629 10.49 63.26 -2.28
C SER A 629 9.83 61.93 -2.64
N ILE A 630 10.17 60.89 -1.89
CA ILE A 630 9.58 59.54 -1.92
C ILE A 630 9.25 59.19 -0.48
N ASN A 631 8.03 58.71 -0.21
CA ASN A 631 7.51 58.43 1.13
C ASN A 631 7.88 59.53 2.16
N GLU A 632 7.73 60.78 1.71
CA GLU A 632 8.02 62.04 2.40
C GLU A 632 9.50 62.37 2.65
N ILE A 633 10.41 61.41 2.47
CA ILE A 633 11.88 61.60 2.48
C ILE A 633 12.27 62.45 1.25
N LYS A 634 12.81 63.64 1.52
CA LYS A 634 13.28 64.59 0.48
C LYS A 634 14.71 64.31 0.07
N ASN A 635 15.02 64.55 -1.21
CA ASN A 635 16.36 64.42 -1.78
C ASN A 635 16.97 63.03 -1.58
N LEU A 636 16.18 61.96 -1.64
CA LEU A 636 16.65 60.59 -1.43
C LEU A 636 17.87 60.27 -2.30
N THR A 637 18.89 59.70 -1.67
CA THR A 637 20.19 59.32 -2.24
C THR A 637 20.55 57.91 -1.80
N THR A 638 21.23 57.15 -2.65
CA THR A 638 21.77 55.83 -2.33
C THR A 638 23.14 55.62 -2.97
N ASP A 639 23.97 54.82 -2.29
CA ASP A 639 25.24 54.29 -2.78
C ASP A 639 25.06 52.95 -3.53
N ASP A 640 23.99 52.20 -3.24
CA ASP A 640 23.58 51.01 -3.99
C ASP A 640 22.63 51.42 -5.14
N TYR A 641 23.12 51.32 -6.37
CA TYR A 641 22.39 51.61 -7.59
C TYR A 641 23.05 50.97 -8.82
N GLN A 642 22.31 50.89 -9.93
CA GLN A 642 22.84 50.50 -11.24
C GLN A 642 22.69 51.66 -12.23
N VAL A 643 23.50 51.65 -13.30
CA VAL A 643 23.46 52.62 -14.41
C VAL A 643 23.31 51.91 -15.75
N VAL A 644 22.79 52.61 -16.76
CA VAL A 644 22.64 52.06 -18.12
C VAL A 644 23.97 52.17 -18.87
N ASP A 645 24.49 51.08 -19.45
CA ASP A 645 25.59 51.16 -20.42
C ASP A 645 25.07 51.57 -21.80
N SER A 646 25.55 52.69 -22.32
CA SER A 646 25.18 53.18 -23.66
C SER A 646 25.73 52.34 -24.82
N LEU A 647 26.66 51.42 -24.57
CA LEU A 647 27.07 50.41 -25.57
C LEU A 647 26.03 49.31 -25.80
N SER A 648 25.04 49.15 -24.92
CA SER A 648 24.02 48.09 -25.04
C SER A 648 22.85 48.44 -25.96
N GLY A 649 22.86 49.60 -26.64
CA GLY A 649 21.81 50.05 -27.55
C GLY A 649 22.35 50.83 -28.74
N GLU A 650 21.59 50.86 -29.84
CA GLU A 650 21.97 51.65 -31.02
C GLU A 650 21.89 53.16 -30.73
N SER A 651 22.94 53.89 -31.11
CA SER A 651 23.07 55.32 -30.81
C SER A 651 21.97 56.14 -31.48
N GLY A 652 21.16 56.84 -30.68
CA GLY A 652 20.03 57.67 -31.15
C GLY A 652 18.66 56.99 -31.11
N LEU A 653 18.52 55.86 -30.41
CA LEU A 653 17.22 55.29 -30.03
C LEU A 653 16.86 55.63 -28.57
N PRO A 654 15.56 55.77 -28.24
CA PRO A 654 15.11 55.99 -26.88
C PRO A 654 15.48 54.80 -25.98
N ILE A 655 16.10 55.06 -24.83
CA ILE A 655 16.41 54.02 -23.84
C ILE A 655 15.10 53.42 -23.31
N THR A 656 14.76 52.23 -23.78
CA THR A 656 13.63 51.43 -23.30
C THR A 656 14.07 50.42 -22.26
N VAL A 657 13.34 50.34 -21.15
CA VAL A 657 13.62 49.44 -20.02
C VAL A 657 12.38 48.61 -19.69
N MET A 658 12.58 47.40 -19.18
CA MET A 658 11.49 46.59 -18.64
C MET A 658 11.20 47.01 -17.20
N TYR A 659 9.99 47.52 -16.97
CA TYR A 659 9.48 47.95 -15.66
C TYR A 659 8.10 47.33 -15.45
N ASP A 660 7.87 46.63 -14.33
CA ASP A 660 6.64 45.85 -14.09
C ASP A 660 6.28 44.88 -15.24
N GLY A 661 7.29 44.29 -15.89
CA GLY A 661 7.11 43.41 -17.05
C GLY A 661 6.64 44.13 -18.34
N GLN A 662 6.64 45.47 -18.37
CA GLN A 662 6.28 46.28 -19.53
C GLN A 662 7.49 47.08 -20.05
N SER A 663 7.62 47.21 -21.36
CA SER A 663 8.62 48.10 -21.96
C SER A 663 8.20 49.55 -21.78
N ALA A 664 9.11 50.36 -21.21
CA ALA A 664 8.90 51.76 -20.85
C ALA A 664 10.07 52.61 -21.33
N GLU A 665 9.82 53.79 -21.88
CA GLU A 665 10.88 54.75 -22.20
C GLU A 665 11.41 55.40 -20.92
N VAL A 666 12.73 55.53 -20.76
CA VAL A 666 13.33 56.42 -19.75
C VAL A 666 13.03 57.87 -20.16
N CYS A 667 12.58 58.65 -19.20
CA CYS A 667 12.20 60.05 -19.41
C CYS A 667 12.71 60.92 -18.25
N PHE A 668 13.20 62.11 -18.58
CA PHE A 668 13.67 63.08 -17.60
C PHE A 668 13.01 64.43 -17.79
N VAL A 669 13.03 65.22 -16.71
CA VAL A 669 12.57 66.61 -16.63
C VAL A 669 13.72 67.44 -16.09
N SER A 670 13.92 68.63 -16.66
CA SER A 670 14.97 69.58 -16.30
C SER A 670 14.38 70.98 -16.07
N GLY A 671 14.83 71.69 -15.03
CA GLY A 671 14.52 73.08 -14.77
C GLY A 671 13.85 73.39 -13.42
N ASN A 672 14.21 74.55 -12.86
CA ASN A 672 13.54 75.28 -11.77
C ASN A 672 12.97 74.42 -10.61
N GLY A 673 13.73 73.43 -10.14
CA GLY A 673 13.38 72.63 -8.95
C GLY A 673 12.38 71.51 -9.20
N TYR A 674 12.28 71.03 -10.44
CA TYR A 674 11.55 69.82 -10.84
C TYR A 674 12.45 68.76 -11.50
N GLY A 675 13.78 68.96 -11.47
CA GLY A 675 14.77 68.08 -12.07
C GLY A 675 14.67 66.64 -11.56
N GLY A 676 14.65 65.65 -12.45
CA GLY A 676 14.54 64.23 -12.07
C GLY A 676 14.27 63.28 -13.24
N VAL A 677 14.27 61.98 -12.94
CA VAL A 677 14.12 60.88 -13.92
C VAL A 677 12.98 59.95 -13.50
N SER A 678 12.30 59.34 -14.47
CA SER A 678 11.35 58.24 -14.26
C SER A 678 11.14 57.46 -15.56
N THR A 679 10.13 56.59 -15.59
CA THR A 679 9.68 55.85 -16.77
C THR A 679 8.40 56.45 -17.37
N LYS A 680 8.27 56.32 -18.69
CA LYS A 680 7.08 56.69 -19.48
C LYS A 680 6.43 55.41 -20.01
N ILE A 681 5.36 55.02 -19.35
CA ILE A 681 4.42 54.00 -19.82
C ILE A 681 3.19 54.74 -20.36
N GLY A 682 2.95 54.64 -21.66
CA GLY A 682 1.90 55.40 -22.34
C GLY A 682 2.23 56.88 -22.56
N SER A 683 1.36 57.78 -22.08
CA SER A 683 1.33 59.19 -22.55
C SER A 683 2.06 60.22 -21.65
N ARG A 684 2.53 59.82 -20.46
CA ARG A 684 3.12 60.73 -19.47
C ARG A 684 4.35 60.10 -18.81
N CYS A 685 5.32 60.93 -18.45
CA CYS A 685 6.47 60.51 -17.65
C CYS A 685 6.08 60.43 -16.16
N GLY A 686 6.53 59.39 -15.46
CA GLY A 686 6.30 59.16 -14.04
C GLY A 686 4.91 58.64 -13.65
N GLU A 687 3.97 58.48 -14.59
CA GLU A 687 2.58 58.15 -14.25
C GLU A 687 2.39 56.77 -13.57
N VAL A 688 3.28 55.81 -13.78
CA VAL A 688 3.23 54.50 -13.10
C VAL A 688 4.13 54.49 -11.87
N ALA A 689 5.42 54.75 -12.04
CA ALA A 689 6.41 54.73 -10.95
C ALA A 689 5.99 55.62 -9.76
N SER A 690 5.62 56.88 -10.02
CA SER A 690 5.25 57.84 -8.97
C SER A 690 3.91 57.56 -8.27
N LYS A 691 3.11 56.62 -8.80
CA LYS A 691 1.93 56.08 -8.08
C LYS A 691 2.30 54.89 -7.17
N LYS A 692 3.35 54.13 -7.51
CA LYS A 692 3.87 53.02 -6.68
C LYS A 692 4.77 53.52 -5.55
N SER A 693 5.79 54.30 -5.88
CA SER A 693 6.79 54.84 -4.94
C SER A 693 6.32 56.06 -4.14
N GLY A 694 5.12 56.58 -4.43
CA GLY A 694 4.65 57.84 -3.87
C GLY A 694 5.50 59.06 -4.24
N LYS A 695 6.34 59.00 -5.30
CA LYS A 695 7.24 60.08 -5.72
C LYS A 695 6.48 61.39 -5.97
N LYS A 696 6.81 62.41 -5.18
CA LYS A 696 6.24 63.76 -5.23
C LYS A 696 7.30 64.76 -5.72
N ALA A 697 6.85 65.75 -6.48
CA ALA A 697 7.63 66.93 -6.83
C ALA A 697 7.69 67.95 -5.67
N LYS A 698 8.50 69.00 -5.83
CA LYS A 698 8.71 70.10 -4.85
C LYS A 698 7.45 70.70 -4.23
N ASN A 699 6.35 70.72 -4.96
CA ASN A 699 5.05 71.26 -4.54
C ASN A 699 4.13 70.22 -3.87
N GLY A 700 4.60 69.00 -3.60
CA GLY A 700 3.83 67.91 -3.03
C GLY A 700 2.90 67.18 -4.01
N ALA A 701 2.81 67.62 -5.27
CA ALA A 701 2.05 66.92 -6.30
C ALA A 701 2.79 65.65 -6.76
N PRO A 702 2.09 64.60 -7.22
CA PRO A 702 2.72 63.44 -7.83
C PRO A 702 3.65 63.84 -8.98
N TRP A 703 4.82 63.19 -9.08
CA TRP A 703 5.83 63.48 -10.09
C TRP A 703 5.37 62.95 -11.47
N ILE A 704 4.46 63.66 -12.13
CA ILE A 704 3.80 63.23 -13.38
C ILE A 704 3.80 64.37 -14.41
N PHE A 705 4.48 64.16 -15.54
CA PHE A 705 4.74 65.22 -16.53
C PHE A 705 4.21 64.89 -17.94
N LYS A 706 3.78 65.94 -18.66
CA LYS A 706 3.29 65.87 -20.05
C LYS A 706 4.46 66.00 -21.04
N LYS A 707 4.28 65.44 -22.25
CA LYS A 707 5.28 65.34 -23.34
C LYS A 707 6.11 66.60 -23.65
N HIS A 708 5.60 67.80 -23.38
CA HIS A 708 6.28 69.08 -23.66
C HIS A 708 7.45 69.41 -22.72
N ASN A 709 7.56 68.74 -21.56
CA ASN A 709 8.61 68.97 -20.56
C ASN A 709 9.61 67.80 -20.50
N ILE A 710 9.58 66.91 -21.49
CA ILE A 710 10.32 65.64 -21.50
C ILE A 710 11.23 65.62 -22.72
N VAL A 711 12.52 65.42 -22.47
CA VAL A 711 13.45 64.94 -23.49
C VAL A 711 13.43 63.41 -23.39
N SER A 712 13.02 62.75 -24.47
CA SER A 712 13.36 61.34 -24.68
C SER A 712 14.77 61.28 -25.27
N PHE A 713 15.46 60.18 -24.99
CA PHE A 713 16.60 59.74 -25.78
C PHE A 713 16.20 59.50 -27.25
#